data_AF-A0A3N5M1Y9-F1
#
_entry.id   AF-A0A3N5M1Y9-F1
#
_cell.length_a   1.000
_cell.length_b   1.000
_cell.length_c   1.000
_cell.angle_alpha   90.00
_cell.angle_beta   90.00
_cell.angle_gamma   90.00
#
_symmetry.space_group_name_H-M   'P 1'
#
loop_
_entity.id
_entity.type
_entity.pdbx_description
1 polymer ?
#
loop_
_entity_poly.entity_id
_entity_poly.type
_entity_poly.pdbx_seq_one_letter_code
_entity_poly.pdbx_strand_id
1 'polypeptide(L)'
;LEPKLLQRWGSLGLYQRLREVAKGRPKFILHDGPPYANGNIHIGTALNKILKDMVTRSQQMLGCDSNYVPGWDCHGLPIEWKIEEQYRAKGQDKDMVPVNEFRRECREFAEHWIDVQRQEFKRLGVEGDWEHYYSTMAYKAEATIAAELMKFAMNGALFRGSKPVMWSVVEKTALAEAEVEYHDYTSDTVWVKFRVKHADAPGTKASELAGASVVIWTTTPWTLPGNRAISYSSKIAYGLYEVTAAPEGNWARKFDRYILADRLAPAVFKAAKIEADGYKRLATVPAASLAQIECEHPLQTLGYDFRVPLLAGDHVTDEDGTGFVHTAPGHGREDFDIWMQQAPELAKRGIDTTIPFTVDGDGCFTRDAPRFEGKRVIDDKGNKGDANEAVIKALVEHNALIARGRLKHQYPHSWRSKKPVIFRNTPQWFIAMDRPLNMPGHRGNSSLREASLRAIEETQFVPASGRNRLRGMVQAKPDWVISRQRAWGVPITVFQHKETGEVIPSAKFAKSPELMARIRAAMTEQGADAWFEKGAQQRFLKDLVADPADWEQITDILDVWFDSGSTHAFTLEDPQAFPQLAGVKRQLDGGRDRVMYLEGSDQHRGWFQSSLLQSCGTRGRAPFDVVLTHGFILDEKGEEKMSKSRGNTLSPQELMQTSGADILRLW
;
A
#
# COMPACT_ATOMS: atom_id res chain seq x y z
N LEU A 1 -42.14 20.46 -2.65
CA LEU A 1 -42.16 20.71 -4.11
C LEU A 1 -41.17 19.80 -4.84
N GLU A 2 -39.91 19.74 -4.40
CA GLU A 2 -38.82 19.00 -5.06
C GLU A 2 -39.15 17.55 -5.46
N PRO A 3 -39.80 16.70 -4.63
CA PRO A 3 -40.11 15.33 -5.06
C PRO A 3 -41.02 15.26 -6.29
N LYS A 4 -41.97 16.21 -6.42
CA LYS A 4 -42.84 16.32 -7.60
C LYS A 4 -42.06 16.76 -8.85
N LEU A 5 -41.04 17.60 -8.69
CA LEU A 5 -40.16 18.02 -9.80
C LEU A 5 -39.30 16.85 -10.29
N LEU A 6 -38.69 16.10 -9.37
CA LEU A 6 -37.90 14.92 -9.71
C LEU A 6 -38.76 13.85 -10.39
N GLN A 7 -39.98 13.62 -9.90
CA GLN A 7 -40.94 12.72 -10.56
C GLN A 7 -41.23 13.17 -11.99
N ARG A 8 -41.47 14.48 -12.21
CA ARG A 8 -41.68 15.03 -13.55
C ARG A 8 -40.46 14.83 -14.45
N TRP A 9 -39.23 15.06 -13.96
CA TRP A 9 -38.01 14.83 -14.74
C TRP A 9 -37.86 13.37 -15.16
N GLY A 10 -38.13 12.44 -14.24
CA GLY A 10 -38.15 11.01 -14.52
C GLY A 10 -39.18 10.65 -15.61
N SER A 11 -40.42 11.11 -15.48
CA SER A 11 -41.48 10.84 -16.48
C SER A 11 -41.19 11.45 -17.86
N LEU A 12 -40.39 12.52 -17.94
CA LEU A 12 -40.01 13.14 -19.20
C LEU A 12 -38.84 12.44 -19.88
N GLY A 13 -38.09 11.57 -19.18
CA GLY A 13 -36.79 11.08 -19.65
C GLY A 13 -35.83 12.25 -19.86
N LEU A 14 -35.67 13.10 -18.83
CA LEU A 14 -34.92 14.36 -18.96
C LEU A 14 -33.51 14.14 -19.51
N TYR A 15 -32.74 13.21 -18.93
CA TYR A 15 -31.40 12.89 -19.42
C TYR A 15 -31.37 12.54 -20.91
N GLN A 16 -32.23 11.63 -21.37
CA GLN A 16 -32.28 11.21 -22.78
C GLN A 16 -32.58 12.41 -23.69
N ARG A 17 -33.56 13.25 -23.33
CA ARG A 17 -33.87 14.48 -24.09
C ARG A 17 -32.70 15.45 -24.13
N LEU A 18 -31.93 15.58 -23.05
CA LEU A 18 -30.73 16.43 -23.05
C LEU A 18 -29.67 15.91 -24.03
N ARG A 19 -29.52 14.58 -24.17
CA ARG A 19 -28.62 13.96 -25.17
C ARG A 19 -29.12 14.23 -26.60
N GLU A 20 -30.41 14.06 -26.85
CA GLU A 20 -31.04 14.30 -28.15
C GLU A 20 -30.83 15.73 -28.64
N VAL A 21 -31.11 16.72 -27.78
CA VAL A 21 -30.96 18.15 -28.09
C VAL A 21 -29.50 18.56 -28.27
N ALA A 22 -28.57 17.83 -27.66
CA ALA A 22 -27.14 18.10 -27.76
C ALA A 22 -26.42 17.36 -28.90
N LYS A 23 -27.14 16.56 -29.70
CA LYS A 23 -26.55 15.79 -30.79
C LYS A 23 -25.72 16.67 -31.73
N GLY A 24 -24.46 16.27 -31.96
CA GLY A 24 -23.51 16.99 -32.82
C GLY A 24 -22.71 18.11 -32.14
N ARG A 25 -23.03 18.47 -30.90
CA ARG A 25 -22.22 19.39 -30.08
C ARG A 25 -20.93 18.69 -29.63
N PRO A 26 -19.85 19.43 -29.33
CA PRO A 26 -18.66 18.86 -28.69
C PRO A 26 -19.04 18.16 -27.38
N LYS A 27 -18.54 16.94 -27.17
CA LYS A 27 -18.81 16.19 -25.93
C LYS A 27 -17.99 16.76 -24.78
N PHE A 28 -18.65 16.95 -23.66
CA PHE A 28 -18.01 17.18 -22.38
C PHE A 28 -18.35 16.00 -21.48
N ILE A 29 -17.35 15.27 -21.00
CA ILE A 29 -17.58 14.10 -20.15
C ILE A 29 -17.05 14.43 -18.77
N LEU A 30 -17.95 14.46 -17.78
CA LEU A 30 -17.52 14.37 -16.40
C LEU A 30 -17.47 12.88 -16.06
N HIS A 31 -16.25 12.34 -16.00
CA HIS A 31 -16.05 10.96 -15.58
C HIS A 31 -16.17 10.90 -14.06
N ASP A 32 -17.20 10.21 -13.59
CA ASP A 32 -17.53 10.14 -12.17
C ASP A 32 -16.50 9.29 -11.44
N GLY A 33 -15.87 9.79 -10.38
CA GLY A 33 -15.13 8.93 -9.45
C GLY A 33 -16.10 8.07 -8.65
N PRO A 34 -15.90 6.74 -8.61
CA PRO A 34 -16.90 5.84 -8.06
C PRO A 34 -16.88 5.88 -6.52
N PRO A 35 -17.98 6.29 -5.84
CA PRO A 35 -18.11 6.09 -4.39
C PRO A 35 -18.11 4.60 -4.01
N TYR A 36 -17.66 4.30 -2.78
CA TYR A 36 -17.76 2.96 -2.20
C TYR A 36 -19.22 2.57 -1.92
N ALA A 37 -19.62 1.39 -2.37
CA ALA A 37 -20.96 0.82 -2.16
C ALA A 37 -21.07 0.12 -0.78
N ASN A 38 -21.02 0.87 0.32
CA ASN A 38 -20.96 0.27 1.67
C ASN A 38 -21.77 1.00 2.77
N GLY A 39 -22.54 2.03 2.44
CA GLY A 39 -23.30 2.81 3.42
C GLY A 39 -23.99 4.04 2.84
N ASN A 40 -24.94 4.63 3.58
CA ASN A 40 -25.64 5.86 3.19
C ASN A 40 -24.67 7.01 2.86
N ILE A 41 -25.02 7.92 1.96
CA ILE A 41 -24.14 9.06 1.66
C ILE A 41 -23.97 10.00 2.86
N HIS A 42 -22.83 10.67 2.95
CA HIS A 42 -22.59 11.71 3.97
C HIS A 42 -22.45 13.08 3.29
N ILE A 43 -22.38 14.16 4.08
CA ILE A 43 -22.32 15.53 3.57
C ILE A 43 -21.18 15.77 2.57
N GLY A 44 -20.00 15.20 2.80
CA GLY A 44 -18.90 15.25 1.83
C GLY A 44 -19.22 14.60 0.46
N THR A 45 -19.96 13.48 0.42
CA THR A 45 -20.42 12.86 -0.83
C THR A 45 -21.46 13.73 -1.51
N ALA A 46 -22.35 14.36 -0.73
CA ALA A 46 -23.35 15.29 -1.27
C ALA A 46 -22.68 16.48 -1.97
N LEU A 47 -21.73 17.16 -1.31
CA LEU A 47 -20.94 18.25 -1.91
C LEU A 47 -20.33 17.83 -3.25
N ASN A 48 -19.63 16.68 -3.27
CA ASN A 48 -18.99 16.17 -4.47
C ASN A 48 -20.00 15.99 -5.62
N LYS A 49 -21.13 15.32 -5.37
CA LYS A 49 -22.15 15.04 -6.39
C LYS A 49 -22.90 16.28 -6.84
N ILE A 50 -23.15 17.23 -5.94
CA ILE A 50 -23.76 18.53 -6.27
C ILE A 50 -22.83 19.34 -7.19
N LEU A 51 -21.52 19.37 -6.89
CA LEU A 51 -20.54 20.04 -7.76
C LEU A 51 -20.46 19.40 -9.14
N LYS A 52 -20.47 18.06 -9.21
CA LYS A 52 -20.50 17.34 -10.50
C LYS A 52 -21.73 17.71 -11.33
N ASP A 53 -22.91 17.71 -10.71
CA ASP A 53 -24.16 18.08 -11.36
C ASP A 53 -24.18 19.56 -11.78
N MET A 54 -23.63 20.46 -10.97
CA MET A 54 -23.47 21.87 -11.34
C MET A 54 -22.60 22.04 -12.59
N VAL A 55 -21.46 21.34 -12.64
CA VAL A 55 -20.55 21.38 -13.79
C VAL A 55 -21.24 20.83 -15.04
N THR A 56 -21.87 19.66 -14.95
CA THR A 56 -22.47 19.01 -16.12
C THR A 56 -23.64 19.82 -16.69
N ARG A 57 -24.51 20.37 -15.81
CA ARG A 57 -25.59 21.26 -16.25
C ARG A 57 -25.06 22.55 -16.87
N SER A 58 -24.02 23.14 -16.29
CA SER A 58 -23.41 24.36 -16.82
C SER A 58 -22.81 24.13 -18.20
N GLN A 59 -22.07 23.03 -18.40
CA GLN A 59 -21.49 22.69 -19.71
C GLN A 59 -22.56 22.40 -20.76
N GLN A 60 -23.65 21.73 -20.38
CA GLN A 60 -24.82 21.54 -21.25
C GLN A 60 -25.40 22.89 -21.72
N MET A 61 -25.58 23.83 -20.79
CA MET A 61 -26.11 25.17 -21.08
C MET A 61 -25.14 26.04 -21.89
N LEU A 62 -23.83 25.80 -21.76
CA LEU A 62 -22.78 26.44 -22.56
C LEU A 62 -22.62 25.83 -23.96
N GLY A 63 -23.44 24.84 -24.33
CA GLY A 63 -23.49 24.29 -25.68
C GLY A 63 -22.64 23.05 -25.90
N CYS A 64 -22.26 22.32 -24.85
CA CYS A 64 -21.68 20.98 -24.96
C CYS A 64 -22.77 19.88 -24.95
N ASP A 65 -22.41 18.72 -25.46
CA ASP A 65 -23.08 17.45 -25.13
C ASP A 65 -22.48 16.91 -23.82
N SER A 66 -23.02 17.38 -22.69
CA SER A 66 -22.41 17.15 -21.36
C SER A 66 -22.87 15.84 -20.71
N ASN A 67 -22.09 14.78 -20.85
CA ASN A 67 -22.40 13.42 -20.40
C ASN A 67 -21.92 13.19 -18.96
N TYR A 68 -22.75 12.52 -18.17
CA TYR A 68 -22.45 12.12 -16.80
C TYR A 68 -23.00 10.73 -16.54
N VAL A 69 -22.09 9.77 -16.42
CA VAL A 69 -22.40 8.37 -16.10
C VAL A 69 -21.94 8.11 -14.67
N PRO A 70 -22.85 7.83 -13.73
CA PRO A 70 -22.50 7.53 -12.35
C PRO A 70 -21.85 6.15 -12.24
N GLY A 71 -20.98 5.99 -11.23
CA GLY A 71 -20.31 4.72 -10.97
C GLY A 71 -20.22 4.33 -9.51
N TRP A 72 -19.81 3.09 -9.25
CA TRP A 72 -19.59 2.55 -7.90
C TRP A 72 -18.36 1.65 -7.81
N ASP A 73 -17.66 1.79 -6.69
CA ASP A 73 -16.56 0.92 -6.32
C ASP A 73 -17.10 -0.13 -5.35
N CYS A 74 -17.15 -1.35 -5.84
CA CYS A 74 -17.82 -2.48 -5.21
C CYS A 74 -16.85 -3.49 -4.61
N HIS A 75 -15.53 -3.28 -4.69
CA HIS A 75 -14.54 -4.25 -4.20
C HIS A 75 -13.84 -3.81 -2.92
N GLY A 76 -13.12 -4.76 -2.32
CA GLY A 76 -12.16 -4.49 -1.26
C GLY A 76 -12.65 -4.68 0.17
N LEU A 77 -11.72 -4.40 1.07
CA LEU A 77 -11.78 -4.71 2.49
C LEU A 77 -13.00 -4.14 3.26
N PRO A 78 -13.55 -2.95 2.95
CA PRO A 78 -14.73 -2.44 3.65
C PRO A 78 -15.96 -3.35 3.53
N ILE A 79 -16.20 -3.94 2.35
CA ILE A 79 -17.35 -4.84 2.11
C ILE A 79 -17.08 -6.20 2.74
N GLU A 80 -15.89 -6.78 2.53
CA GLU A 80 -15.54 -8.07 3.14
C GLU A 80 -15.71 -8.06 4.65
N TRP A 81 -15.29 -6.97 5.30
CA TRP A 81 -15.40 -6.83 6.74
C TRP A 81 -16.86 -6.83 7.22
N LYS A 82 -17.77 -6.19 6.47
CA LYS A 82 -19.20 -6.19 6.81
C LYS A 82 -19.81 -7.58 6.71
N ILE A 83 -19.38 -8.37 5.74
CA ILE A 83 -19.80 -9.78 5.61
C ILE A 83 -19.16 -10.63 6.73
N GLU A 84 -17.88 -10.43 7.03
CA GLU A 84 -17.18 -11.09 8.14
C GLU A 84 -17.81 -10.80 9.51
N GLU A 85 -18.24 -9.56 9.77
CA GLU A 85 -18.97 -9.20 10.98
C GLU A 85 -20.25 -10.03 11.13
N GLN A 86 -20.96 -10.30 10.02
CA GLN A 86 -22.16 -11.14 10.03
C GLN A 86 -21.84 -12.60 10.35
N TYR A 87 -20.73 -13.14 9.82
CA TYR A 87 -20.29 -14.50 10.17
C TYR A 87 -19.88 -14.62 11.63
N ARG A 88 -19.09 -13.65 12.14
CA ARG A 88 -18.68 -13.63 13.55
C ARG A 88 -19.88 -13.53 14.48
N ALA A 89 -20.88 -12.71 14.13
CA ALA A 89 -22.12 -12.61 14.88
C ALA A 89 -22.93 -13.93 14.91
N LYS A 90 -22.78 -14.78 13.89
CA LYS A 90 -23.36 -16.13 13.81
C LYS A 90 -22.46 -17.23 14.40
N GLY A 91 -21.27 -16.90 14.90
CA GLY A 91 -20.28 -17.88 15.38
C GLY A 91 -19.70 -18.77 14.28
N GLN A 92 -19.72 -18.33 13.02
CA GLN A 92 -19.16 -19.04 11.88
C GLN A 92 -17.75 -18.54 11.56
N ASP A 93 -16.86 -19.45 11.21
CA ASP A 93 -15.52 -19.12 10.74
C ASP A 93 -15.53 -18.87 9.24
N LYS A 94 -15.01 -17.71 8.80
CA LYS A 94 -14.89 -17.34 7.39
C LYS A 94 -14.03 -18.34 6.62
N ASP A 95 -12.99 -18.88 7.25
CA ASP A 95 -12.02 -19.77 6.58
C ASP A 95 -12.67 -21.11 6.16
N MET A 96 -13.86 -21.42 6.68
CA MET A 96 -14.66 -22.58 6.30
C MET A 96 -15.65 -22.30 5.15
N VAL A 97 -15.82 -21.04 4.75
CA VAL A 97 -16.74 -20.63 3.67
C VAL A 97 -16.02 -20.72 2.32
N PRO A 98 -16.59 -21.42 1.32
CA PRO A 98 -16.03 -21.44 -0.02
C PRO A 98 -15.84 -20.02 -0.58
N VAL A 99 -14.70 -19.74 -1.19
CA VAL A 99 -14.34 -18.39 -1.68
C VAL A 99 -15.41 -17.78 -2.59
N ASN A 100 -15.98 -18.53 -3.52
CA ASN A 100 -17.02 -18.04 -4.43
C ASN A 100 -18.35 -17.77 -3.72
N GLU A 101 -18.65 -18.48 -2.64
CA GLU A 101 -19.82 -18.17 -1.81
C GLU A 101 -19.63 -16.86 -1.05
N PHE A 102 -18.46 -16.67 -0.42
CA PHE A 102 -18.11 -15.41 0.24
C PHE A 102 -18.15 -14.22 -0.73
N ARG A 103 -17.63 -14.39 -1.95
CA ARG A 103 -17.65 -13.37 -3.01
C ARG A 103 -19.08 -13.03 -3.47
N ARG A 104 -19.96 -14.03 -3.59
CA ARG A 104 -21.38 -13.83 -3.92
C ARG A 104 -22.08 -12.95 -2.88
N GLU A 105 -21.87 -13.21 -1.58
CA GLU A 105 -22.47 -12.39 -0.52
C GLU A 105 -21.94 -10.94 -0.53
N CYS A 106 -20.65 -10.75 -0.84
CA CYS A 106 -20.08 -9.41 -1.01
C CYS A 106 -20.73 -8.66 -2.18
N ARG A 107 -21.00 -9.36 -3.29
CA ARG A 107 -21.71 -8.81 -4.45
C ARG A 107 -23.14 -8.38 -4.10
N GLU A 108 -23.92 -9.24 -3.46
CA GLU A 108 -25.29 -8.96 -3.04
C GLU A 108 -25.36 -7.74 -2.09
N PHE A 109 -24.41 -7.63 -1.17
CA PHE A 109 -24.30 -6.47 -0.28
C PHE A 109 -23.99 -5.18 -1.05
N ALA A 110 -23.06 -5.22 -2.01
CA ALA A 110 -22.73 -4.06 -2.83
C ALA A 110 -23.93 -3.64 -3.71
N GLU A 111 -24.65 -4.58 -4.33
CA GLU A 111 -25.85 -4.33 -5.13
C GLU A 111 -26.92 -3.58 -4.33
N HIS A 112 -27.20 -4.02 -3.10
CA HIS A 112 -28.11 -3.32 -2.21
C HIS A 112 -27.70 -1.85 -1.98
N TRP A 113 -26.42 -1.61 -1.69
CA TRP A 113 -25.93 -0.25 -1.42
C TRP A 113 -25.88 0.65 -2.64
N ILE A 114 -25.63 0.10 -3.83
CA ILE A 114 -25.75 0.85 -5.10
C ILE A 114 -27.16 1.43 -5.20
N ASP A 115 -28.19 0.60 -4.98
CA ASP A 115 -29.57 1.02 -5.11
C ASP A 115 -29.94 2.11 -4.11
N VAL A 116 -29.55 1.95 -2.84
CA VAL A 116 -29.77 2.96 -1.80
C VAL A 116 -29.11 4.28 -2.19
N GLN A 117 -27.79 4.26 -2.45
CA GLN A 117 -27.04 5.48 -2.79
C GLN A 117 -27.55 6.14 -4.08
N ARG A 118 -27.96 5.36 -5.07
CA ARG A 118 -28.57 5.85 -6.31
C ARG A 118 -29.84 6.67 -6.03
N GLN A 119 -30.71 6.21 -5.13
CA GLN A 119 -31.90 6.98 -4.73
C GLN A 119 -31.52 8.24 -3.94
N GLU A 120 -30.51 8.16 -3.08
CA GLU A 120 -30.01 9.30 -2.32
C GLU A 120 -29.43 10.40 -3.25
N PHE A 121 -28.66 10.02 -4.28
CA PHE A 121 -28.14 10.96 -5.27
C PHE A 121 -29.25 11.57 -6.14
N LYS A 122 -30.25 10.78 -6.56
CA LYS A 122 -31.43 11.32 -7.26
C LYS A 122 -32.19 12.32 -6.38
N ARG A 123 -32.30 12.06 -5.08
CA ARG A 123 -32.96 12.98 -4.13
C ARG A 123 -32.23 14.32 -4.00
N LEU A 124 -30.92 14.37 -4.20
CA LEU A 124 -30.13 15.61 -4.30
C LEU A 124 -30.37 16.39 -5.61
N GLY A 125 -31.17 15.86 -6.54
CA GLY A 125 -31.43 16.48 -7.84
C GLY A 125 -30.32 16.30 -8.86
N VAL A 126 -29.44 15.33 -8.65
CA VAL A 126 -28.37 14.98 -9.60
C VAL A 126 -28.98 14.30 -10.83
N GLU A 127 -28.69 14.81 -12.03
CA GLU A 127 -29.13 14.23 -13.30
C GLU A 127 -27.96 13.52 -14.00
N GLY A 128 -28.19 12.30 -14.48
CA GLY A 128 -27.19 11.47 -15.15
C GLY A 128 -27.78 10.19 -15.73
N ASP A 129 -26.93 9.37 -16.35
CA ASP A 129 -27.31 8.08 -16.91
C ASP A 129 -27.46 7.01 -15.81
N TRP A 130 -28.55 7.09 -15.04
CA TRP A 130 -28.81 6.16 -13.94
C TRP A 130 -29.20 4.74 -14.40
N GLU A 131 -29.51 4.57 -15.68
CA GLU A 131 -29.86 3.29 -16.29
C GLU A 131 -28.59 2.53 -16.69
N HIS A 132 -27.63 3.22 -17.30
CA HIS A 132 -26.33 2.67 -17.70
C HIS A 132 -25.24 3.12 -16.73
N TYR A 133 -25.41 2.87 -15.43
CA TYR A 133 -24.32 3.11 -14.48
C TYR A 133 -23.21 2.06 -14.62
N TYR A 134 -22.01 2.40 -14.19
CA TYR A 134 -20.91 1.43 -14.13
C TYR A 134 -20.67 0.93 -12.70
N SER A 135 -20.15 -0.30 -12.56
CA SER A 135 -19.67 -0.82 -11.26
C SER A 135 -18.41 -1.64 -11.47
N THR A 136 -17.48 -1.61 -10.52
CA THR A 136 -16.23 -2.39 -10.61
C THR A 136 -16.47 -3.90 -10.58
N MET A 137 -17.59 -4.34 -10.01
CA MET A 137 -17.98 -5.76 -9.95
C MET A 137 -18.74 -6.25 -11.18
N ALA A 138 -19.11 -5.40 -12.15
CA ALA A 138 -19.75 -5.88 -13.37
C ALA A 138 -18.80 -6.85 -14.11
N TYR A 139 -19.27 -8.00 -14.58
CA TYR A 139 -18.39 -9.04 -15.14
C TYR A 139 -17.50 -8.53 -16.28
N LYS A 140 -18.04 -7.68 -17.15
CA LYS A 140 -17.26 -7.04 -18.23
C LYS A 140 -16.22 -6.04 -17.70
N ALA A 141 -16.51 -5.37 -16.59
CA ALA A 141 -15.55 -4.49 -15.91
C ALA A 141 -14.43 -5.32 -15.28
N GLU A 142 -14.75 -6.38 -14.52
CA GLU A 142 -13.77 -7.32 -13.95
C GLU A 142 -12.85 -7.91 -15.02
N ALA A 143 -13.42 -8.37 -16.14
CA ALA A 143 -12.67 -8.89 -17.28
C ALA A 143 -11.75 -7.83 -17.91
N THR A 144 -12.20 -6.58 -17.98
CA THR A 144 -11.40 -5.46 -18.51
C THR A 144 -10.28 -5.08 -17.55
N ILE A 145 -10.55 -5.02 -16.24
CA ILE A 145 -9.54 -4.74 -15.21
C ILE A 145 -8.44 -5.81 -15.23
N ALA A 146 -8.81 -7.09 -15.31
CA ALA A 146 -7.84 -8.17 -15.47
C ALA A 146 -7.03 -8.04 -16.77
N ALA A 147 -7.66 -7.66 -17.88
CA ALA A 147 -6.97 -7.40 -19.14
C ALA A 147 -6.00 -6.21 -19.05
N GLU A 148 -6.35 -5.17 -18.31
CA GLU A 148 -5.47 -4.03 -18.04
C GLU A 148 -4.24 -4.44 -17.22
N LEU A 149 -4.39 -5.28 -16.20
CA LEU A 149 -3.26 -5.88 -15.50
C LEU A 149 -2.36 -6.68 -16.45
N MET A 150 -2.95 -7.52 -17.29
CA MET A 150 -2.18 -8.35 -18.22
C MET A 150 -1.39 -7.49 -19.23
N LYS A 151 -1.81 -6.26 -19.55
CA LYS A 151 -0.97 -5.31 -20.32
C LYS A 151 0.32 -4.93 -19.59
N PHE A 152 0.26 -4.72 -18.26
CA PHE A 152 1.47 -4.51 -17.44
C PHE A 152 2.37 -5.75 -17.35
N ALA A 153 1.78 -6.96 -17.39
CA ALA A 153 2.55 -8.20 -17.50
C ALA A 153 3.26 -8.30 -18.85
N MET A 154 2.56 -7.98 -19.93
CA MET A 154 3.11 -7.99 -21.29
C MET A 154 4.22 -6.96 -21.50
N ASN A 155 4.15 -5.78 -20.87
CA ASN A 155 5.14 -4.73 -21.04
C ASN A 155 6.35 -4.81 -20.09
N GLY A 156 6.40 -5.83 -19.22
CA GLY A 156 7.49 -6.08 -18.29
C GLY A 156 7.51 -5.19 -17.04
N ALA A 157 6.49 -4.36 -16.84
CA ALA A 157 6.37 -3.51 -15.65
C ALA A 157 5.87 -4.28 -14.42
N LEU A 158 5.06 -5.33 -14.62
CA LEU A 158 4.61 -6.19 -13.52
C LEU A 158 5.74 -7.12 -13.07
N PHE A 159 6.04 -7.13 -11.78
CA PHE A 159 6.99 -8.08 -11.21
C PHE A 159 6.62 -8.47 -9.77
N ARG A 160 7.09 -9.63 -9.35
CA ARG A 160 7.02 -10.06 -7.95
C ARG A 160 8.27 -9.57 -7.23
N GLY A 161 8.08 -8.79 -6.17
CA GLY A 161 9.14 -8.29 -5.30
C GLY A 161 8.86 -8.65 -3.84
N SER A 162 9.75 -8.25 -2.94
CA SER A 162 9.49 -8.32 -1.50
C SER A 162 9.65 -6.92 -0.92
N LYS A 163 8.76 -6.54 -0.01
CA LYS A 163 8.82 -5.28 0.72
C LYS A 163 8.23 -5.48 2.12
N PRO A 164 8.78 -4.85 3.16
CA PRO A 164 8.11 -4.80 4.45
C PRO A 164 6.82 -3.99 4.33
N VAL A 165 5.71 -4.60 4.73
CA VAL A 165 4.40 -3.97 4.82
C VAL A 165 3.95 -3.98 6.28
N MET A 166 3.12 -3.00 6.66
CA MET A 166 2.37 -3.09 7.90
C MET A 166 1.37 -4.22 7.74
N TRP A 167 1.46 -5.22 8.62
CA TRP A 167 0.67 -6.43 8.58
C TRP A 167 -0.14 -6.56 9.85
N SER A 168 -1.46 -6.73 9.70
CA SER A 168 -2.34 -7.11 10.80
C SER A 168 -2.36 -8.63 10.88
N VAL A 169 -1.79 -9.19 11.96
CA VAL A 169 -1.83 -10.64 12.25
C VAL A 169 -3.27 -11.11 12.48
N VAL A 170 -4.09 -10.25 13.10
CA VAL A 170 -5.50 -10.53 13.40
C VAL A 170 -6.34 -10.59 12.11
N GLU A 171 -6.08 -9.69 11.17
CA GLU A 171 -6.85 -9.58 9.91
C GLU A 171 -6.19 -10.33 8.74
N LYS A 172 -5.02 -10.93 8.98
CA LYS A 172 -4.15 -11.62 8.01
C LYS A 172 -4.00 -10.85 6.71
N THR A 173 -3.73 -9.55 6.81
CA THR A 173 -3.63 -8.69 5.64
C THR A 173 -2.66 -7.52 5.82
N ALA A 174 -2.14 -7.05 4.70
CA ALA A 174 -1.33 -5.84 4.64
C ALA A 174 -2.23 -4.60 4.73
N LEU A 175 -1.82 -3.63 5.54
CA LEU A 175 -2.53 -2.37 5.75
C LEU A 175 -1.75 -1.21 5.12
N ALA A 176 -2.48 -0.30 4.48
CA ALA A 176 -1.92 0.98 4.06
C ALA A 176 -1.72 1.91 5.27
N GLU A 177 -0.89 2.96 5.13
CA GLU A 177 -0.68 3.96 6.18
C GLU A 177 -1.97 4.69 6.59
N ALA A 178 -2.89 4.89 5.64
CA ALA A 178 -4.22 5.45 5.93
C ALA A 178 -5.13 4.51 6.74
N GLU A 179 -4.75 3.23 6.89
CA GLU A 179 -5.49 2.19 7.62
C GLU A 179 -4.83 1.90 8.99
N VAL A 180 -3.93 2.77 9.46
CA VAL A 180 -3.25 2.62 10.74
C VAL A 180 -3.51 3.82 11.62
N GLU A 181 -3.69 3.57 12.91
CA GLU A 181 -3.82 4.58 13.95
C GLU A 181 -2.85 4.28 15.08
N TYR A 182 -2.51 5.30 15.88
CA TYR A 182 -1.51 5.16 16.93
C TYR A 182 -2.18 5.12 18.30
N HIS A 183 -1.75 4.17 19.13
CA HIS A 183 -2.20 4.02 20.51
C HIS A 183 -1.01 3.87 21.46
N ASP A 184 -1.25 4.19 22.72
CA ASP A 184 -0.29 3.91 23.80
C ASP A 184 0.00 2.41 23.88
N TYR A 185 1.28 2.04 23.76
CA TYR A 185 1.75 0.67 23.83
C TYR A 185 3.02 0.59 24.69
N THR A 186 3.20 -0.54 25.38
CA THR A 186 4.40 -0.79 26.19
C THR A 186 5.27 -1.86 25.52
N SER A 187 6.39 -1.43 24.96
CA SER A 187 7.37 -2.32 24.33
C SER A 187 8.48 -2.72 25.31
N ASP A 188 9.03 -3.92 25.15
CA ASP A 188 10.31 -4.26 25.78
C ASP A 188 11.43 -3.53 25.05
N THR A 189 12.43 -3.06 25.79
CA THR A 189 13.64 -2.49 25.20
C THR A 189 14.86 -3.31 25.57
N VAL A 190 15.79 -3.44 24.63
CA VAL A 190 17.06 -4.15 24.83
C VAL A 190 18.22 -3.37 24.26
N TRP A 191 19.37 -3.46 24.94
CA TRP A 191 20.65 -2.98 24.44
C TRP A 191 21.52 -4.19 24.16
N VAL A 192 21.89 -4.39 22.91
CA VAL A 192 22.49 -5.63 22.42
C VAL A 192 23.86 -5.35 21.81
N LYS A 193 24.84 -6.18 22.14
CA LYS A 193 26.22 -6.03 21.71
C LYS A 193 26.51 -6.91 20.49
N PHE A 194 26.99 -6.27 19.43
CA PHE A 194 27.45 -6.91 18.19
C PHE A 194 28.97 -6.83 18.17
N ARG A 195 29.63 -7.98 18.37
CA ARG A 195 31.09 -8.06 18.49
C ARG A 195 31.76 -7.74 17.16
N VAL A 196 32.75 -6.86 17.15
CA VAL A 196 33.55 -6.54 15.96
C VAL A 196 34.50 -7.70 15.64
N LYS A 197 34.41 -8.24 14.42
CA LYS A 197 35.26 -9.34 13.92
C LYS A 197 36.36 -8.84 12.99
N HIS A 198 36.02 -7.93 12.08
CA HIS A 198 36.95 -7.34 11.12
C HIS A 198 36.85 -5.81 11.12
N ALA A 199 37.99 -5.15 11.01
CA ALA A 199 38.11 -3.70 10.87
C ALA A 199 39.36 -3.36 10.05
N ASP A 200 39.25 -3.21 8.73
CA ASP A 200 40.37 -2.80 7.86
C ASP A 200 40.31 -1.30 7.57
N ALA A 201 40.80 -0.47 8.50
CA ALA A 201 40.75 0.99 8.37
C ALA A 201 42.17 1.59 8.26
N PRO A 202 42.50 2.33 7.18
CA PRO A 202 43.74 3.10 7.09
C PRO A 202 43.79 4.21 8.16
N GLY A 203 44.90 4.34 8.89
CA GLY A 203 45.11 5.44 9.85
C GLY A 203 44.42 5.29 11.22
N THR A 204 43.67 4.22 11.44
CA THR A 204 43.31 3.73 12.79
C THR A 204 44.00 2.39 12.99
N LYS A 205 44.57 2.13 14.18
CA LYS A 205 45.09 0.79 14.46
C LYS A 205 43.89 -0.16 14.49
N ALA A 206 43.63 -0.89 13.40
CA ALA A 206 42.64 -1.97 13.30
C ALA A 206 42.57 -2.86 14.55
N SER A 207 43.69 -3.02 15.26
CA SER A 207 43.81 -3.77 16.50
C SER A 207 43.08 -3.18 17.72
N GLU A 208 42.72 -1.89 17.74
CA GLU A 208 42.11 -1.25 18.92
C GLU A 208 40.57 -1.43 18.99
N LEU A 209 39.91 -1.57 17.84
CA LEU A 209 38.48 -1.87 17.74
C LEU A 209 38.19 -3.39 17.73
N ALA A 210 39.20 -4.20 17.44
CA ALA A 210 39.10 -5.65 17.49
C ALA A 210 38.67 -6.12 18.90
N GLY A 211 37.58 -6.88 18.98
CA GLY A 211 37.02 -7.34 20.25
C GLY A 211 36.15 -6.33 21.00
N ALA A 212 36.04 -5.08 20.53
CA ALA A 212 34.98 -4.17 20.97
C ALA A 212 33.62 -4.63 20.42
N SER A 213 32.53 -4.08 20.97
CA SER A 213 31.19 -4.32 20.48
C SER A 213 30.50 -3.03 20.08
N VAL A 214 29.87 -3.02 18.92
CA VAL A 214 28.87 -2.00 18.57
C VAL A 214 27.61 -2.32 19.35
N VAL A 215 27.08 -1.36 20.09
CA VAL A 215 25.87 -1.57 20.88
C VAL A 215 24.69 -0.95 20.15
N ILE A 216 23.67 -1.75 19.87
CA ILE A 216 22.40 -1.28 19.32
C ILE A 216 21.36 -1.17 20.42
N TRP A 217 20.31 -0.40 20.15
CA TRP A 217 19.09 -0.37 20.96
C TRP A 217 17.88 -0.69 20.09
N THR A 218 16.93 -1.46 20.63
CA THR A 218 15.66 -1.74 19.94
C THR A 218 14.49 -1.92 20.90
N THR A 219 13.30 -1.54 20.45
CA THR A 219 11.99 -1.78 21.08
C THR A 219 11.31 -3.06 20.57
N THR A 220 11.92 -3.74 19.59
CA THR A 220 11.39 -4.94 18.94
C THR A 220 12.42 -6.08 18.95
N PRO A 221 12.72 -6.70 20.12
CA PRO A 221 13.67 -7.82 20.19
C PRO A 221 13.41 -8.92 19.15
N TRP A 222 12.14 -9.23 18.87
CA TRP A 222 11.72 -10.21 17.87
C TRP A 222 12.22 -9.93 16.44
N THR A 223 12.69 -8.72 16.10
CA THR A 223 13.23 -8.43 14.76
C THR A 223 14.71 -8.80 14.62
N LEU A 224 15.42 -9.11 15.71
CA LEU A 224 16.86 -9.42 15.68
C LEU A 224 17.22 -10.64 14.81
N PRO A 225 16.44 -11.74 14.79
CA PRO A 225 16.67 -12.81 13.81
C PRO A 225 16.71 -12.35 12.34
N GLY A 226 15.99 -11.26 12.02
CA GLY A 226 15.95 -10.65 10.69
C GLY A 226 17.08 -9.65 10.42
N ASN A 227 17.98 -9.41 11.38
CA ASN A 227 19.06 -8.45 11.23
C ASN A 227 20.00 -8.82 10.08
N ARG A 228 20.44 -7.81 9.32
CA ARG A 228 21.42 -7.96 8.24
C ARG A 228 22.51 -6.89 8.26
N ALA A 229 22.32 -5.78 8.98
CA ALA A 229 23.31 -4.73 9.11
C ALA A 229 23.13 -3.93 10.41
N ILE A 230 24.03 -2.99 10.66
CA ILE A 230 23.86 -1.94 11.68
C ILE A 230 24.01 -0.58 11.00
N SER A 231 22.99 0.26 11.06
CA SER A 231 23.05 1.61 10.52
C SER A 231 23.66 2.60 11.51
N TYR A 232 24.45 3.54 10.99
CA TYR A 232 25.03 4.68 11.72
C TYR A 232 24.93 5.95 10.86
N SER A 233 25.04 7.13 11.47
CA SER A 233 25.14 8.40 10.73
C SER A 233 26.55 8.96 10.76
N SER A 234 27.06 9.41 9.62
CA SER A 234 28.38 10.08 9.52
C SER A 234 28.42 11.48 10.15
N LYS A 235 27.26 12.03 10.52
CA LYS A 235 27.09 13.35 11.15
C LYS A 235 27.19 13.29 12.69
N ILE A 236 27.20 12.10 13.27
CA ILE A 236 27.25 11.87 14.72
C ILE A 236 28.70 11.57 15.15
N ALA A 237 29.09 12.04 16.32
CA ALA A 237 30.37 11.71 16.93
C ALA A 237 30.28 10.40 17.73
N TYR A 238 31.21 9.48 17.50
CA TYR A 238 31.27 8.19 18.19
C TYR A 238 32.57 8.03 18.96
N GLY A 239 32.48 7.29 20.07
CA GLY A 239 33.60 6.98 20.94
C GLY A 239 33.69 5.49 21.26
N LEU A 240 34.90 5.05 21.56
CA LEU A 240 35.18 3.76 22.18
C LEU A 240 35.22 3.96 23.69
N TYR A 241 34.44 3.17 24.41
CA TYR A 241 34.31 3.23 25.86
C TYR A 241 34.70 1.89 26.48
N GLU A 242 35.33 1.90 27.65
CA GLU A 242 35.67 0.71 28.42
C GLU A 242 34.98 0.77 29.79
N VAL A 243 34.34 -0.34 30.18
CA VAL A 243 33.76 -0.50 31.52
C VAL A 243 34.89 -0.72 32.52
N THR A 244 35.03 0.18 33.49
CA THR A 244 36.06 0.12 34.54
C THR A 244 35.55 -0.54 35.82
N ALA A 245 34.25 -0.47 36.09
CA ALA A 245 33.57 -1.11 37.20
C ALA A 245 32.12 -1.47 36.83
N ALA A 246 31.65 -2.63 37.30
CA ALA A 246 30.28 -3.07 37.14
C ALA A 246 29.83 -3.86 38.38
N PRO A 247 28.56 -3.79 38.79
CA PRO A 247 28.01 -4.63 39.85
C PRO A 247 28.18 -6.13 39.57
N GLU A 248 28.27 -6.93 40.63
CA GLU A 248 28.33 -8.40 40.52
C GLU A 248 27.06 -8.93 39.82
N GLY A 249 27.24 -9.87 38.89
CA GLY A 249 26.13 -10.43 38.11
C GLY A 249 25.57 -9.51 37.02
N ASN A 250 26.17 -8.34 36.76
CA ASN A 250 25.73 -7.45 35.68
C ASN A 250 26.05 -8.03 34.29
N TRP A 251 25.23 -7.71 33.29
CA TRP A 251 25.46 -8.17 31.92
C TRP A 251 26.63 -7.45 31.25
N ALA A 252 26.77 -6.15 31.51
CA ALA A 252 27.97 -5.41 31.16
C ALA A 252 29.08 -5.73 32.17
N ARG A 253 30.25 -6.17 31.68
CA ARG A 253 31.34 -6.64 32.52
C ARG A 253 32.52 -5.67 32.52
N LYS A 254 33.29 -5.66 33.61
CA LYS A 254 34.57 -4.95 33.65
C LYS A 254 35.45 -5.39 32.48
N PHE A 255 36.07 -4.41 31.82
CA PHE A 255 36.86 -4.52 30.60
C PHE A 255 36.08 -4.75 29.30
N ASP A 256 34.75 -4.84 29.33
CA ASP A 256 33.97 -4.77 28.09
C ASP A 256 34.21 -3.42 27.40
N ARG A 257 34.35 -3.45 26.08
CA ARG A 257 34.54 -2.27 25.25
C ARG A 257 33.36 -2.05 24.31
N TYR A 258 32.78 -0.86 24.36
CA TYR A 258 31.59 -0.50 23.60
C TYR A 258 31.84 0.69 22.67
N ILE A 259 31.32 0.61 21.46
CA ILE A 259 31.26 1.72 20.52
C ILE A 259 29.87 2.33 20.62
N LEU A 260 29.80 3.62 20.94
CA LEU A 260 28.57 4.36 21.23
C LEU A 260 28.66 5.78 20.64
N ALA A 261 27.51 6.37 20.30
CA ALA A 261 27.45 7.81 20.07
C ALA A 261 27.79 8.56 21.37
N ASP A 262 28.65 9.57 21.27
CA ASP A 262 29.23 10.25 22.44
C ASP A 262 28.14 10.89 23.33
N ARG A 263 27.08 11.45 22.72
CA ARG A 263 25.96 12.07 23.46
C ARG A 263 25.07 11.05 24.18
N LEU A 264 24.99 9.82 23.68
CA LEU A 264 24.10 8.77 24.21
C LEU A 264 24.81 7.83 25.19
N ALA A 265 26.15 7.81 25.20
CA ALA A 265 26.92 6.93 26.08
C ALA A 265 26.52 7.02 27.57
N PRO A 266 26.35 8.21 28.19
CA PRO A 266 25.93 8.29 29.60
C PRO A 266 24.58 7.62 29.88
N ALA A 267 23.61 7.79 28.98
CA ALA A 267 22.28 7.19 29.11
C ALA A 267 22.34 5.65 28.96
N VAL A 268 23.16 5.16 28.03
CA VAL A 268 23.38 3.72 27.83
C VAL A 268 24.01 3.06 29.07
N PHE A 269 25.07 3.67 29.64
CA PHE A 269 25.70 3.14 30.85
C PHE A 269 24.77 3.20 32.06
N LYS A 270 23.99 4.27 32.21
CA LYS A 270 22.94 4.35 33.23
C LYS A 270 21.91 3.22 33.08
N ALA A 271 21.46 2.93 31.86
CA ALA A 271 20.54 1.82 31.60
C ALA A 271 21.18 0.45 31.93
N ALA A 272 22.48 0.30 31.71
CA ALA A 272 23.28 -0.86 32.11
C ALA A 272 23.64 -0.88 33.61
N LYS A 273 23.14 0.06 34.42
CA LYS A 273 23.46 0.19 35.85
C LYS A 273 24.96 0.33 36.13
N ILE A 274 25.66 1.06 35.26
CA ILE A 274 27.05 1.46 35.42
C ILE A 274 27.06 2.93 35.81
N GLU A 275 27.67 3.23 36.96
CA GLU A 275 27.82 4.59 37.47
C GLU A 275 28.77 5.42 36.57
N ALA A 276 28.72 6.74 36.69
CA ALA A 276 29.48 7.66 35.82
C ALA A 276 31.02 7.47 35.90
N ASP A 277 31.54 6.97 37.02
CA ASP A 277 32.95 6.60 37.23
C ASP A 277 33.27 5.14 36.86
N GLY A 278 32.24 4.35 36.55
CA GLY A 278 32.31 2.94 36.16
C GLY A 278 32.62 2.71 34.68
N TYR A 279 32.88 3.76 33.91
CA TYR A 279 33.38 3.67 32.53
C TYR A 279 34.32 4.82 32.19
N LYS A 280 35.13 4.64 31.15
CA LYS A 280 35.98 5.69 30.58
C LYS A 280 35.96 5.68 29.06
N ARG A 281 36.06 6.85 28.44
CA ARG A 281 36.25 6.98 26.99
C ARG A 281 37.73 6.73 26.65
N LEU A 282 37.99 5.77 25.78
CA LEU A 282 39.34 5.40 25.34
C LEU A 282 39.79 6.20 24.10
N ALA A 283 38.92 6.33 23.11
CA ALA A 283 39.26 6.92 21.82
C ALA A 283 38.04 7.46 21.09
N THR A 284 38.27 8.31 20.08
CA THR A 284 37.27 8.68 19.08
C THR A 284 37.22 7.62 17.99
N VAL A 285 36.02 7.30 17.49
CA VAL A 285 35.83 6.36 16.38
C VAL A 285 35.35 7.15 15.15
N PRO A 286 36.22 7.38 14.15
CA PRO A 286 35.83 8.09 12.93
C PRO A 286 34.77 7.33 12.13
N ALA A 287 33.88 8.05 11.45
CA ALA A 287 32.89 7.46 10.54
C ALA A 287 33.53 6.58 9.45
N ALA A 288 34.69 6.98 8.94
CA ALA A 288 35.45 6.19 7.98
C ALA A 288 35.88 4.81 8.53
N SER A 289 36.19 4.73 9.83
CA SER A 289 36.48 3.46 10.50
C SER A 289 35.22 2.61 10.65
N LEU A 290 34.08 3.23 11.01
CA LEU A 290 32.78 2.53 11.12
C LEU A 290 32.37 1.85 9.80
N ALA A 291 32.60 2.52 8.66
CA ALA A 291 32.29 1.97 7.33
C ALA A 291 33.01 0.64 7.01
N GLN A 292 34.12 0.35 7.71
CA GLN A 292 34.95 -0.84 7.51
C GLN A 292 34.71 -1.93 8.57
N ILE A 293 33.78 -1.70 9.51
CA ILE A 293 33.45 -2.67 10.55
C ILE A 293 32.51 -3.74 9.99
N GLU A 294 32.85 -5.00 10.27
CA GLU A 294 31.95 -6.13 10.18
C GLU A 294 31.83 -6.80 11.55
N CYS A 295 30.60 -6.94 12.02
CA CYS A 295 30.26 -7.56 13.29
C CYS A 295 29.79 -9.00 13.12
N GLU A 296 29.88 -9.77 14.21
CA GLU A 296 29.16 -11.03 14.37
C GLU A 296 27.76 -10.76 14.91
N HIS A 297 26.78 -11.50 14.37
CA HIS A 297 25.44 -11.50 14.92
C HIS A 297 25.47 -12.05 16.36
N PRO A 298 24.76 -11.45 17.33
CA PRO A 298 24.78 -11.88 18.73
C PRO A 298 24.31 -13.32 18.97
N LEU A 299 23.61 -13.91 17.99
CA LEU A 299 23.11 -15.28 18.02
C LEU A 299 23.85 -16.21 17.03
N GLN A 300 25.09 -15.90 16.64
CA GLN A 300 25.87 -16.63 15.63
C GLN A 300 25.81 -18.17 15.80
N THR A 301 25.97 -18.66 17.02
CA THR A 301 25.93 -20.08 17.41
C THR A 301 24.59 -20.78 17.20
N LEU A 302 23.51 -20.02 16.95
CA LEU A 302 22.17 -20.53 16.68
C LEU A 302 21.84 -20.64 15.18
N GLY A 303 22.81 -20.42 14.30
CA GLY A 303 22.63 -20.47 12.84
C GLY A 303 22.55 -19.10 12.17
N TYR A 304 23.02 -18.05 12.84
CA TYR A 304 23.12 -16.68 12.31
C TYR A 304 24.57 -16.34 11.99
N ASP A 305 25.23 -17.18 11.19
CA ASP A 305 26.69 -17.17 10.94
C ASP A 305 27.16 -16.20 9.85
N PHE A 306 26.26 -15.34 9.38
CA PHE A 306 26.54 -14.29 8.40
C PHE A 306 27.27 -13.08 9.01
N ARG A 307 27.88 -12.28 8.13
CA ARG A 307 28.59 -11.03 8.49
C ARG A 307 27.59 -9.88 8.60
N VAL A 308 27.72 -9.05 9.63
CA VAL A 308 26.85 -7.88 9.87
C VAL A 308 27.64 -6.59 9.59
N PRO A 309 27.56 -6.03 8.37
CA PRO A 309 28.24 -4.77 8.02
C PRO A 309 27.58 -3.56 8.69
N LEU A 310 28.34 -2.47 8.80
CA LEU A 310 27.80 -1.15 9.16
C LEU A 310 27.44 -0.33 7.90
N LEU A 311 26.29 0.32 7.91
CA LEU A 311 25.77 1.13 6.79
C LEU A 311 25.58 2.59 7.21
N ALA A 312 26.03 3.53 6.39
CA ALA A 312 25.80 4.95 6.63
C ALA A 312 24.37 5.33 6.22
N GLY A 313 23.55 5.77 7.17
CA GLY A 313 22.14 6.11 6.97
C GLY A 313 21.76 7.44 7.64
N ASP A 314 21.08 8.29 6.88
CA ASP A 314 20.60 9.60 7.37
C ASP A 314 19.43 9.49 8.36
N HIS A 315 18.79 8.32 8.46
CA HIS A 315 17.70 8.05 9.41
C HIS A 315 18.17 7.89 10.87
N VAL A 316 19.47 7.74 11.10
CA VAL A 316 20.04 7.56 12.44
C VAL A 316 20.26 8.91 13.12
N THR A 317 19.72 9.07 14.32
CA THR A 317 19.84 10.27 15.16
C THR A 317 20.61 9.99 16.45
N ASP A 318 21.01 11.05 17.17
CA ASP A 318 21.65 10.99 18.49
C ASP A 318 20.73 11.49 19.63
N GLU A 319 19.41 11.43 19.40
CA GLU A 319 18.38 11.85 20.37
C GLU A 319 18.08 10.75 21.40
N ASP A 320 17.94 9.50 20.95
CA ASP A 320 17.62 8.33 21.77
C ASP A 320 18.38 7.07 21.31
N GLY A 321 18.46 6.07 22.18
CA GLY A 321 19.10 4.78 21.89
C GLY A 321 20.62 4.79 22.09
N THR A 322 21.38 4.42 21.07
CA THR A 322 22.86 4.28 21.14
C THR A 322 23.61 5.03 20.03
N GLY A 323 22.88 5.59 19.06
CA GLY A 323 23.43 6.09 17.80
C GLY A 323 23.73 4.99 16.77
N PHE A 324 23.33 3.74 17.08
CA PHE A 324 23.39 2.61 16.15
C PHE A 324 22.03 1.92 16.10
N VAL A 325 21.51 1.76 14.89
CA VAL A 325 20.21 1.12 14.64
C VAL A 325 20.47 -0.24 14.01
N HIS A 326 19.99 -1.32 14.64
CA HIS A 326 20.04 -2.63 14.00
C HIS A 326 19.12 -2.60 12.77
N THR A 327 19.58 -3.10 11.63
CA THR A 327 18.86 -3.03 10.37
C THR A 327 18.37 -4.41 9.98
N ALA A 328 17.05 -4.60 10.04
CA ALA A 328 16.36 -5.82 9.64
C ALA A 328 15.45 -5.50 8.44
N PRO A 329 15.93 -5.68 7.18
CA PRO A 329 15.24 -5.21 5.98
C PRO A 329 13.85 -5.81 5.77
N GLY A 330 13.52 -6.91 6.46
CA GLY A 330 12.18 -7.48 6.45
C GLY A 330 11.18 -6.85 7.43
N HIS A 331 11.60 -5.92 8.29
CA HIS A 331 10.79 -5.40 9.40
C HIS A 331 10.81 -3.88 9.57
N GLY A 332 11.39 -3.14 8.63
CA GLY A 332 11.42 -1.68 8.67
C GLY A 332 11.50 -1.08 7.27
N ARG A 333 10.80 0.04 7.05
CA ARG A 333 10.78 0.67 5.72
C ARG A 333 12.14 1.29 5.39
N GLU A 334 12.69 2.06 6.33
CA GLU A 334 14.00 2.67 6.25
C GLU A 334 15.10 1.60 6.16
N ASP A 335 14.95 0.51 6.94
CA ASP A 335 15.86 -0.64 6.90
C ASP A 335 15.92 -1.29 5.52
N PHE A 336 14.75 -1.50 4.90
CA PHE A 336 14.66 -2.04 3.55
C PHE A 336 15.28 -1.08 2.53
N ASP A 337 14.95 0.21 2.60
CA ASP A 337 15.40 1.18 1.61
C ASP A 337 16.94 1.33 1.64
N ILE A 338 17.57 1.42 2.83
CA ILE A 338 19.04 1.47 2.94
C ILE A 338 19.69 0.14 2.51
N TRP A 339 19.11 -1.00 2.88
CA TRP A 339 19.62 -2.31 2.48
C TRP A 339 19.62 -2.47 0.97
N MET A 340 18.51 -2.11 0.31
CA MET A 340 18.38 -2.18 -1.14
C MET A 340 19.33 -1.21 -1.85
N GLN A 341 19.52 0.00 -1.31
CA GLN A 341 20.49 0.96 -1.85
C GLN A 341 21.93 0.44 -1.79
N GLN A 342 22.29 -0.27 -0.71
CA GLN A 342 23.65 -0.76 -0.49
C GLN A 342 23.90 -2.17 -1.05
N ALA A 343 22.84 -2.90 -1.43
CA ALA A 343 22.92 -4.27 -1.92
C ALA A 343 23.95 -4.50 -3.05
N PRO A 344 24.07 -3.63 -4.08
CA PRO A 344 25.09 -3.80 -5.12
C PRO A 344 26.53 -3.79 -4.57
N GLU A 345 26.83 -2.94 -3.59
CA GLU A 345 28.17 -2.86 -2.99
C GLU A 345 28.41 -3.99 -1.97
N LEU A 346 27.38 -4.42 -1.25
CA LEU A 346 27.43 -5.58 -0.37
C LEU A 346 27.72 -6.86 -1.16
N ALA A 347 27.09 -7.04 -2.31
CA ALA A 347 27.32 -8.18 -3.19
C ALA A 347 28.78 -8.23 -3.68
N LYS A 348 29.38 -7.08 -4.04
CA LYS A 348 30.81 -7.00 -4.42
C LYS A 348 31.76 -7.40 -3.28
N ARG A 349 31.33 -7.21 -2.03
CA ARG A 349 32.06 -7.66 -0.82
C ARG A 349 31.83 -9.14 -0.49
N GLY A 350 31.07 -9.87 -1.31
CA GLY A 350 30.71 -11.27 -1.06
C GLY A 350 29.74 -11.45 0.11
N ILE A 351 28.90 -10.45 0.40
CA ILE A 351 27.84 -10.55 1.40
C ILE A 351 26.55 -10.93 0.67
N ASP A 352 25.87 -11.98 1.16
CA ASP A 352 24.57 -12.39 0.64
C ASP A 352 23.53 -11.29 0.96
N THR A 353 22.86 -10.81 -0.10
CA THR A 353 21.89 -9.72 -0.01
C THR A 353 20.46 -10.21 0.16
N THR A 354 20.26 -11.53 0.25
CA THR A 354 18.96 -12.17 0.43
C THR A 354 18.30 -11.72 1.74
N ILE A 355 17.08 -11.20 1.63
CA ILE A 355 16.27 -10.78 2.78
C ILE A 355 15.54 -12.02 3.33
N PRO A 356 15.69 -12.35 4.63
CA PRO A 356 14.98 -13.47 5.23
C PRO A 356 13.48 -13.15 5.44
N PHE A 357 12.64 -14.17 5.33
CA PHE A 357 11.22 -14.12 5.66
C PHE A 357 10.97 -14.69 7.04
N THR A 358 11.57 -14.08 8.06
CA THR A 358 11.58 -14.59 9.44
C THR A 358 10.19 -14.76 10.06
N VAL A 359 9.16 -14.02 9.63
CA VAL A 359 7.80 -14.08 10.20
C VAL A 359 6.74 -14.32 9.12
N ASP A 360 5.82 -15.25 9.36
CA ASP A 360 4.70 -15.57 8.47
C ASP A 360 3.43 -14.73 8.71
N GLY A 361 2.34 -15.09 8.02
CA GLY A 361 1.06 -14.37 8.09
C GLY A 361 0.32 -14.50 9.42
N ASP A 362 0.61 -15.55 10.18
CA ASP A 362 0.01 -15.82 11.49
C ASP A 362 0.84 -15.21 12.64
N GLY A 363 1.88 -14.45 12.28
CA GLY A 363 2.80 -13.83 13.22
C GLY A 363 3.79 -14.81 13.85
N CYS A 364 3.97 -15.99 13.25
CA CYS A 364 4.88 -17.03 13.73
C CYS A 364 6.25 -16.89 13.07
N PHE A 365 7.32 -17.18 13.81
CA PHE A 365 8.64 -17.31 13.19
C PHE A 365 8.70 -18.52 12.26
N THR A 366 9.35 -18.32 11.11
CA THR A 366 9.58 -19.34 10.08
C THR A 366 10.95 -19.97 10.23
N ARG A 367 11.29 -20.90 9.33
CA ARG A 367 12.63 -21.49 9.22
C ARG A 367 13.77 -20.47 9.02
N ASP A 368 13.46 -19.25 8.56
CA ASP A 368 14.46 -18.20 8.35
C ASP A 368 14.85 -17.50 9.68
N ALA A 369 14.17 -17.85 10.78
CA ALA A 369 14.52 -17.53 12.15
C ALA A 369 14.88 -18.83 12.91
N PRO A 370 16.02 -19.47 12.58
CA PRO A 370 16.40 -20.75 13.15
C PRO A 370 16.42 -20.70 14.68
N ARG A 371 15.97 -21.78 15.31
CA ARG A 371 15.82 -21.98 16.76
C ARG A 371 14.63 -21.25 17.42
N PHE A 372 13.87 -20.47 16.66
CA PHE A 372 12.68 -19.79 17.16
C PHE A 372 11.41 -20.18 16.41
N GLU A 373 11.45 -21.19 15.55
CA GLU A 373 10.34 -21.62 14.70
C GLU A 373 9.05 -21.83 15.52
N GLY A 374 7.94 -21.28 15.04
CA GLY A 374 6.63 -21.37 15.67
C GLY A 374 6.40 -20.43 16.86
N LYS A 375 7.41 -19.71 17.35
CA LYS A 375 7.20 -18.64 18.35
C LYS A 375 6.44 -17.48 17.72
N ARG A 376 5.55 -16.84 18.49
CA ARG A 376 4.63 -15.82 17.97
C ARG A 376 5.06 -14.42 18.38
N VAL A 377 5.07 -13.49 17.43
CA VAL A 377 5.27 -12.06 17.69
C VAL A 377 4.01 -11.47 18.34
N ILE A 378 2.86 -11.75 17.73
CA ILE A 378 1.53 -11.38 18.20
C ILE A 378 0.62 -12.60 18.00
N ASP A 379 -0.34 -12.81 18.90
CA ASP A 379 -1.35 -13.86 18.76
C ASP A 379 -2.51 -13.47 17.81
N ASP A 380 -3.41 -14.40 17.55
CA ASP A 380 -4.61 -14.25 16.71
C ASP A 380 -5.63 -13.26 17.29
N LYS A 381 -5.47 -12.89 18.56
CA LYS A 381 -6.29 -11.90 19.28
C LYS A 381 -5.60 -10.54 19.39
N GLY A 382 -4.42 -10.39 18.79
CA GLY A 382 -3.65 -9.16 18.82
C GLY A 382 -2.90 -8.90 20.13
N ASN A 383 -2.73 -9.92 20.98
CA ASN A 383 -1.93 -9.81 22.20
C ASN A 383 -0.47 -10.16 21.90
N LYS A 384 0.43 -9.70 22.78
CA LYS A 384 1.86 -10.00 22.69
C LYS A 384 2.11 -11.51 22.79
N GLY A 385 2.81 -12.07 21.80
CA GLY A 385 3.22 -13.48 21.82
C GLY A 385 4.54 -13.71 22.57
N ASP A 386 5.12 -14.90 22.43
CA ASP A 386 6.30 -15.36 23.16
C ASP A 386 7.64 -15.13 22.41
N ALA A 387 7.63 -14.56 21.20
CA ALA A 387 8.84 -14.32 20.40
C ALA A 387 9.84 -13.37 21.08
N ASN A 388 9.37 -12.26 21.66
CA ASN A 388 10.25 -11.32 22.36
C ASN A 388 10.95 -11.99 23.54
N GLU A 389 10.22 -12.75 24.34
CA GLU A 389 10.77 -13.48 25.49
C GLU A 389 11.82 -14.50 25.04
N ALA A 390 11.52 -15.27 23.99
CA ALA A 390 12.43 -16.26 23.43
C ALA A 390 13.74 -15.62 22.95
N VAL A 391 13.67 -14.51 22.20
CA VAL A 391 14.87 -13.82 21.71
C VAL A 391 15.65 -13.19 22.86
N ILE A 392 14.99 -12.53 23.82
CA ILE A 392 15.66 -11.94 24.99
C ILE A 392 16.39 -13.03 25.78
N LYS A 393 15.75 -14.18 26.00
CA LYS A 393 16.36 -15.32 26.70
C LYS A 393 17.62 -15.80 25.97
N ALA A 394 17.56 -15.97 24.66
CA ALA A 394 18.72 -16.38 23.86
C ALA A 394 19.86 -15.34 23.95
N LEU A 395 19.56 -14.04 23.91
CA LEU A 395 20.56 -12.98 24.09
C LEU A 395 21.24 -13.04 25.47
N VAL A 396 20.49 -13.35 26.52
CA VAL A 396 21.04 -13.51 27.88
C VAL A 396 21.97 -14.73 27.93
N GLU A 397 21.53 -15.87 27.39
CA GLU A 397 22.32 -17.12 27.36
C GLU A 397 23.63 -16.96 26.57
N HIS A 398 23.63 -16.14 25.52
CA HIS A 398 24.82 -15.85 24.70
C HIS A 398 25.59 -14.60 25.18
N ASN A 399 25.28 -14.10 26.38
CA ASN A 399 25.92 -12.94 27.00
C ASN A 399 25.89 -11.70 26.09
N ALA A 400 24.90 -11.54 25.20
CA ALA A 400 24.84 -10.48 24.20
C ALA A 400 24.12 -9.22 24.68
N LEU A 401 23.41 -9.29 25.80
CA LEU A 401 22.67 -8.16 26.36
C LEU A 401 23.59 -7.28 27.22
N ILE A 402 23.33 -5.97 27.31
CA ILE A 402 23.95 -5.10 28.33
C ILE A 402 22.90 -4.46 29.26
N ALA A 403 21.67 -4.30 28.78
CA ALA A 403 20.55 -3.76 29.54
C ALA A 403 19.21 -4.22 28.93
N ARG A 404 18.15 -4.20 29.74
CA ARG A 404 16.76 -4.34 29.29
C ARG A 404 15.85 -3.38 30.03
N GLY A 405 14.73 -3.00 29.42
CA GLY A 405 13.74 -2.14 30.03
C GLY A 405 12.36 -2.30 29.40
N ARG A 406 11.48 -1.35 29.72
CA ARG A 406 10.18 -1.17 29.08
C ARG A 406 10.02 0.29 28.70
N LEU A 407 9.40 0.55 27.56
CA LEU A 407 9.12 1.89 27.07
C LEU A 407 7.64 1.99 26.72
N LYS A 408 6.96 3.02 27.27
CA LYS A 408 5.62 3.40 26.86
C LYS A 408 5.72 4.44 25.75
N HIS A 409 5.12 4.18 24.60
CA HIS A 409 5.18 5.03 23.41
C HIS A 409 3.96 4.82 22.51
N GLN A 410 3.82 5.66 21.49
CA GLN A 410 2.78 5.52 20.48
C GLN A 410 3.18 4.45 19.45
N TYR A 411 2.34 3.45 19.25
CA TYR A 411 2.62 2.32 18.35
C TYR A 411 1.47 2.11 17.35
N PRO A 412 1.76 1.72 16.10
CA PRO A 412 0.74 1.54 15.08
C PRO A 412 -0.18 0.35 15.39
N HIS A 413 -1.48 0.58 15.25
CA HIS A 413 -2.55 -0.40 15.37
C HIS A 413 -3.45 -0.32 14.14
N SER A 414 -4.10 -1.43 13.81
CA SER A 414 -5.15 -1.42 12.80
C SER A 414 -6.30 -0.53 13.25
N TRP A 415 -6.75 0.36 12.36
CA TRP A 415 -7.91 1.20 12.60
C TRP A 415 -9.22 0.41 12.79
N ARG A 416 -9.26 -0.86 12.35
CA ARG A 416 -10.45 -1.72 12.45
C ARG A 416 -10.42 -2.56 13.71
N SER A 417 -9.43 -3.45 13.85
CA SER A 417 -9.34 -4.36 15.00
C SER A 417 -8.86 -3.67 16.27
N LYS A 418 -8.27 -2.48 16.18
CA LYS A 418 -7.65 -1.75 17.29
C LYS A 418 -6.49 -2.53 17.93
N LYS A 419 -5.87 -3.43 17.17
CA LYS A 419 -4.76 -4.30 17.60
C LYS A 419 -3.44 -3.88 16.97
N PRO A 420 -2.29 -4.12 17.65
CA PRO A 420 -0.98 -3.72 17.13
C PRO A 420 -0.67 -4.40 15.80
N VAL A 421 0.03 -3.69 14.91
CA VAL A 421 0.52 -4.24 13.64
C VAL A 421 2.02 -4.52 13.71
N ILE A 422 2.52 -5.37 12.82
CA ILE A 422 3.95 -5.63 12.66
C ILE A 422 4.40 -5.25 11.26
N PHE A 423 5.66 -4.87 11.10
CA PHE A 423 6.26 -4.82 9.77
C PHE A 423 6.79 -6.20 9.41
N ARG A 424 6.35 -6.72 8.27
CA ARG A 424 6.74 -8.05 7.79
C ARG A 424 7.04 -7.97 6.30
N ASN A 425 8.11 -8.64 5.89
CA ASN A 425 8.39 -8.85 4.48
C ASN A 425 7.41 -9.86 3.91
N THR A 426 6.80 -9.53 2.80
CA THR A 426 5.88 -10.42 2.09
C THR A 426 6.16 -10.30 0.60
N PRO A 427 6.15 -11.42 -0.15
CA PRO A 427 6.12 -11.37 -1.59
C PRO A 427 4.87 -10.60 -2.03
N GLN A 428 5.06 -9.53 -2.81
CA GLN A 428 3.99 -8.70 -3.33
C GLN A 428 4.20 -8.48 -4.82
N TRP A 429 3.12 -8.16 -5.52
CA TRP A 429 3.13 -7.78 -6.92
C TRP A 429 3.21 -6.27 -7.04
N PHE A 430 4.11 -5.83 -7.92
CA PHE A 430 4.42 -4.43 -8.13
C PHE A 430 4.30 -4.08 -9.60
N ILE A 431 3.87 -2.85 -9.86
CA ILE A 431 4.11 -2.17 -11.13
C ILE A 431 5.31 -1.25 -10.95
N ALA A 432 6.35 -1.49 -11.76
CA ALA A 432 7.56 -0.70 -11.74
C ALA A 432 7.32 0.73 -12.20
N MET A 433 7.76 1.71 -11.40
CA MET A 433 7.64 3.12 -11.72
C MET A 433 8.74 3.60 -12.67
N ASP A 434 9.96 3.08 -12.51
CA ASP A 434 11.17 3.59 -13.16
C ASP A 434 11.75 2.68 -14.25
N ARG A 435 11.15 1.49 -14.46
CA ARG A 435 11.59 0.61 -15.56
C ARG A 435 11.05 1.12 -16.90
N PRO A 436 11.84 1.02 -18.00
CA PRO A 436 11.34 1.30 -19.34
C PRO A 436 10.11 0.45 -19.65
N LEU A 437 9.04 1.09 -20.13
CA LEU A 437 7.84 0.38 -20.57
C LEU A 437 8.02 -0.07 -22.02
N ASN A 438 7.84 -1.36 -22.30
CA ASN A 438 7.86 -1.88 -23.67
C ASN A 438 6.44 -1.93 -24.25
N MET A 439 5.96 -0.80 -24.80
CA MET A 439 4.59 -0.68 -25.33
C MET A 439 4.51 0.11 -26.65
N PRO A 440 3.62 -0.30 -27.58
CA PRO A 440 3.26 0.51 -28.74
C PRO A 440 2.66 1.86 -28.32
N GLY A 441 3.10 2.96 -28.94
CA GLY A 441 2.58 4.31 -28.68
C GLY A 441 3.33 5.13 -27.63
N HIS A 442 4.26 4.52 -26.88
CA HIS A 442 5.21 5.29 -26.06
C HIS A 442 6.30 5.92 -26.92
N ARG A 443 6.63 7.20 -26.64
CA ARG A 443 7.79 7.87 -27.25
C ARG A 443 9.07 7.37 -26.57
N GLY A 444 9.69 6.33 -27.12
CA GLY A 444 10.98 5.79 -26.66
C GLY A 444 10.89 4.95 -25.38
N ASN A 445 12.05 4.68 -24.76
CA ASN A 445 12.21 3.88 -23.53
C ASN A 445 11.75 4.60 -22.24
N SER A 446 10.66 5.37 -22.27
CA SER A 446 10.19 6.12 -21.09
C SER A 446 9.62 5.20 -20.02
N SER A 447 9.91 5.48 -18.76
CA SER A 447 9.32 4.84 -17.59
C SER A 447 7.88 5.30 -17.32
N LEU A 448 7.15 4.58 -16.46
CA LEU A 448 5.81 4.97 -16.03
C LEU A 448 5.82 6.33 -15.33
N ARG A 449 6.84 6.61 -14.52
CA ARG A 449 7.01 7.90 -13.84
C ARG A 449 7.14 9.03 -14.84
N GLU A 450 8.02 8.90 -15.83
CA GLU A 450 8.24 9.94 -16.85
C GLU A 450 6.99 10.19 -17.69
N ALA A 451 6.31 9.12 -18.13
CA ALA A 451 5.06 9.24 -18.87
C ALA A 451 3.98 9.97 -18.06
N SER A 452 3.88 9.66 -16.76
CA SER A 452 2.91 10.27 -15.84
C SER A 452 3.24 11.74 -15.55
N LEU A 453 4.51 12.08 -15.33
CA LEU A 453 4.95 13.46 -15.11
C LEU A 453 4.69 14.33 -16.34
N ARG A 454 4.91 13.81 -17.55
CA ARG A 454 4.54 14.51 -18.79
C ARG A 454 3.04 14.73 -18.89
N ALA A 455 2.25 13.69 -18.65
CA ALA A 455 0.80 13.77 -18.72
C ALA A 455 0.19 14.75 -17.69
N ILE A 456 0.84 14.93 -16.54
CA ILE A 456 0.48 15.98 -15.56
C ILE A 456 0.69 17.38 -16.15
N GLU A 457 1.78 17.63 -16.87
CA GLU A 457 2.01 18.94 -17.51
C GLU A 457 1.03 19.24 -18.64
N GLU A 458 0.52 18.20 -19.31
CA GLU A 458 -0.49 18.30 -20.38
C GLU A 458 -1.93 18.47 -19.85
N THR A 459 -2.15 18.26 -18.55
CA THR A 459 -3.47 18.31 -17.92
C THR A 459 -3.76 19.70 -17.33
N GLN A 460 -4.99 20.20 -17.53
CA GLN A 460 -5.45 21.40 -16.84
C GLN A 460 -5.87 21.09 -15.39
N PHE A 461 -5.34 21.85 -14.42
CA PHE A 461 -5.73 21.73 -13.00
C PHE A 461 -6.51 22.95 -12.50
N VAL A 462 -7.58 22.70 -11.75
CA VAL A 462 -8.39 23.72 -11.09
C VAL A 462 -8.56 23.34 -9.60
N PRO A 463 -7.92 24.05 -8.65
CA PRO A 463 -6.96 25.14 -8.85
C PRO A 463 -5.61 24.66 -9.40
N ALA A 464 -4.82 25.58 -9.97
CA ALA A 464 -3.51 25.27 -10.56
C ALA A 464 -2.52 24.63 -9.56
N SER A 465 -2.67 24.89 -8.26
CA SER A 465 -1.87 24.29 -7.20
C SER A 465 -2.02 22.76 -7.10
N GLY A 466 -3.13 22.19 -7.58
CA GLY A 466 -3.35 20.75 -7.66
C GLY A 466 -2.28 20.03 -8.50
N ARG A 467 -1.76 20.69 -9.54
CA ARG A 467 -0.68 20.17 -10.39
C ARG A 467 0.56 19.82 -9.56
N ASN A 468 1.03 20.75 -8.74
CA ASN A 468 2.25 20.58 -7.94
C ASN A 468 2.08 19.45 -6.92
N ARG A 469 0.88 19.31 -6.35
CA ARG A 469 0.55 18.23 -5.42
C ARG A 469 0.62 16.86 -6.08
N LEU A 470 -0.04 16.67 -7.22
CA LEU A 470 0.00 15.39 -7.94
C LEU A 470 1.41 15.08 -8.46
N ARG A 471 2.11 16.10 -8.99
CA ARG A 471 3.49 15.99 -9.47
C ARG A 471 4.44 15.52 -8.38
N GLY A 472 4.45 16.16 -7.22
CA GLY A 472 5.34 15.79 -6.11
C GLY A 472 5.08 14.37 -5.62
N MET A 473 3.81 13.95 -5.56
CA MET A 473 3.46 12.58 -5.19
C MET A 473 3.93 11.56 -6.21
N VAL A 474 3.76 11.81 -7.51
CA VAL A 474 4.24 10.92 -8.58
C VAL A 474 5.77 10.92 -8.63
N GLN A 475 6.45 12.04 -8.36
CA GLN A 475 7.92 12.11 -8.38
C GLN A 475 8.56 11.25 -7.28
N ALA A 476 7.98 11.24 -6.08
CA ALA A 476 8.52 10.48 -4.93
C ALA A 476 7.93 9.06 -4.78
N LYS A 477 6.98 8.65 -5.65
CA LYS A 477 6.27 7.38 -5.49
C LYS A 477 7.23 6.18 -5.67
N PRO A 478 7.33 5.22 -4.74
CA PRO A 478 8.02 3.97 -5.02
C PRO A 478 7.21 3.10 -6.00
N ASP A 479 7.74 1.93 -6.38
CA ASP A 479 7.00 0.94 -7.17
C ASP A 479 5.62 0.67 -6.56
N TRP A 480 4.60 0.61 -7.42
CA TRP A 480 3.20 0.54 -6.99
C TRP A 480 2.84 -0.90 -6.60
N VAL A 481 2.68 -1.15 -5.30
CA VAL A 481 2.18 -2.42 -4.75
C VAL A 481 0.70 -2.60 -5.12
N ILE A 482 0.39 -3.57 -5.98
CA ILE A 482 -0.96 -3.82 -6.48
C ILE A 482 -1.63 -5.06 -5.88
N SER A 483 -0.92 -5.92 -5.16
CA SER A 483 -1.50 -7.15 -4.58
C SER A 483 -2.12 -6.94 -3.20
N ARG A 484 -3.20 -7.68 -2.92
CA ARG A 484 -3.82 -7.83 -1.62
C ARG A 484 -4.19 -9.30 -1.40
N GLN A 485 -3.86 -9.84 -0.23
CA GLN A 485 -4.19 -11.21 0.18
C GLN A 485 -5.62 -11.27 0.72
N ARG A 486 -6.60 -11.15 -0.18
CA ARG A 486 -8.03 -10.96 0.13
C ARG A 486 -8.89 -11.70 -0.89
N ALA A 487 -10.19 -11.82 -0.63
CA ALA A 487 -11.09 -12.67 -1.42
C ALA A 487 -11.97 -11.87 -2.41
N TRP A 488 -12.30 -10.62 -2.09
CA TRP A 488 -13.27 -9.81 -2.82
C TRP A 488 -12.62 -8.66 -3.59
N GLY A 489 -12.36 -8.94 -4.87
CA GLY A 489 -11.84 -8.03 -5.87
C GLY A 489 -11.44 -8.78 -7.15
N VAL A 490 -10.86 -8.06 -8.10
CA VAL A 490 -10.36 -8.66 -9.34
C VAL A 490 -9.03 -9.37 -9.07
N PRO A 491 -8.86 -10.65 -9.46
CA PRO A 491 -7.64 -11.39 -9.16
C PRO A 491 -6.45 -10.89 -10.00
N ILE A 492 -5.24 -11.12 -9.49
CA ILE A 492 -4.01 -10.99 -10.29
C ILE A 492 -3.95 -12.18 -11.25
N THR A 493 -4.45 -11.98 -12.47
CA THR A 493 -4.60 -13.03 -13.49
C THR A 493 -3.27 -13.39 -14.17
N VAL A 494 -2.32 -13.90 -13.39
CA VAL A 494 -1.03 -14.43 -13.86
C VAL A 494 -0.75 -15.79 -13.22
N PHE A 495 0.09 -16.57 -13.88
CA PHE A 495 0.66 -17.81 -13.35
C PHE A 495 2.16 -17.64 -13.18
N GLN A 496 2.73 -18.23 -12.12
CA GLN A 496 4.16 -18.26 -11.89
C GLN A 496 4.70 -19.68 -11.93
N HIS A 497 5.77 -19.92 -12.68
CA HIS A 497 6.46 -21.20 -12.68
C HIS A 497 7.16 -21.40 -11.33
N LYS A 498 6.95 -22.56 -10.69
CA LYS A 498 7.41 -22.83 -9.31
C LYS A 498 8.93 -22.84 -9.16
N GLU A 499 9.64 -23.38 -10.15
CA GLU A 499 11.12 -23.44 -10.11
C GLU A 499 11.81 -22.20 -10.69
N THR A 500 11.43 -21.78 -11.91
CA THR A 500 12.11 -20.68 -12.62
C THR A 500 11.66 -19.30 -12.18
N GLY A 501 10.50 -19.19 -11.53
CA GLY A 501 9.87 -17.91 -11.18
C GLY A 501 9.29 -17.15 -12.38
N GLU A 502 9.31 -17.73 -13.59
CA GLU A 502 8.74 -17.14 -14.80
C GLU A 502 7.25 -16.83 -14.62
N VAL A 503 6.80 -15.70 -15.16
CA VAL A 503 5.41 -15.24 -15.05
C VAL A 503 4.76 -15.24 -16.44
N ILE A 504 3.56 -15.81 -16.56
CA ILE A 504 2.71 -15.76 -17.76
C ILE A 504 1.30 -15.22 -17.44
N PRO A 505 0.66 -14.45 -18.34
CA PRO A 505 1.15 -14.03 -19.65
C PRO A 505 2.32 -13.05 -19.55
N SER A 506 3.21 -13.09 -20.55
CA SER A 506 4.32 -12.16 -20.72
C SER A 506 4.74 -12.06 -22.19
N ALA A 507 5.51 -11.02 -22.55
CA ALA A 507 6.03 -10.87 -23.91
C ALA A 507 6.94 -12.03 -24.36
N LYS A 508 7.52 -12.80 -23.42
CA LYS A 508 8.40 -13.94 -23.72
C LYS A 508 7.62 -15.24 -23.96
N PHE A 509 6.37 -15.30 -23.52
CA PHE A 509 5.51 -16.46 -23.70
C PHE A 509 4.67 -16.33 -24.97
N ALA A 510 4.98 -17.11 -26.00
CA ALA A 510 4.35 -17.01 -27.32
C ALA A 510 2.82 -17.22 -27.30
N LYS A 511 2.30 -18.00 -26.35
CA LYS A 511 0.86 -18.28 -26.20
C LYS A 511 0.14 -17.29 -25.26
N SER A 512 0.78 -16.19 -24.87
CA SER A 512 0.15 -15.13 -24.07
C SER A 512 -1.16 -14.60 -24.67
N PRO A 513 -1.27 -14.32 -26.00
CA PRO A 513 -2.53 -13.84 -26.57
C PRO A 513 -3.69 -14.83 -26.38
N GLU A 514 -3.42 -16.13 -26.52
CA GLU A 514 -4.42 -17.18 -26.32
C GLU A 514 -4.82 -17.30 -24.85
N LEU A 515 -3.85 -17.29 -23.93
CA LEU A 515 -4.12 -17.31 -22.48
C LEU A 515 -4.97 -16.11 -22.06
N MET A 516 -4.57 -14.90 -22.46
CA MET A 516 -5.29 -13.66 -22.15
C MET A 516 -6.73 -13.70 -22.69
N ALA A 517 -6.93 -14.23 -23.91
CA ALA A 517 -8.25 -14.37 -24.51
C ALA A 517 -9.14 -15.36 -23.73
N ARG A 518 -8.60 -16.51 -23.31
CA ARG A 518 -9.33 -17.50 -22.48
C ARG A 518 -9.78 -16.90 -21.15
N ILE A 519 -8.87 -16.21 -20.45
CA ILE A 519 -9.15 -15.56 -19.16
C ILE A 519 -10.24 -14.48 -19.35
N ARG A 520 -10.08 -13.59 -20.33
CA ARG A 520 -11.04 -12.52 -20.61
C ARG A 520 -12.42 -13.07 -20.96
N ALA A 521 -12.49 -14.12 -21.78
CA ALA A 521 -13.75 -14.75 -22.15
C ALA A 521 -14.46 -15.34 -20.92
N ALA A 522 -13.74 -16.11 -20.10
CA ALA A 522 -14.30 -16.70 -18.89
C ALA A 522 -14.81 -15.63 -17.91
N MET A 523 -14.02 -14.57 -17.67
CA MET A 523 -14.44 -13.48 -16.78
C MET A 523 -15.60 -12.65 -17.32
N THR A 524 -15.73 -12.51 -18.64
CA THR A 524 -16.87 -11.80 -19.23
C THR A 524 -18.18 -12.57 -19.00
N GLU A 525 -18.13 -13.90 -19.02
CA GLU A 525 -19.30 -14.76 -18.82
C GLU A 525 -19.64 -15.00 -17.35
N GLN A 526 -18.63 -15.22 -16.52
CA GLN A 526 -18.76 -15.77 -15.16
C GLN A 526 -18.24 -14.80 -14.08
N GLY A 527 -17.75 -13.63 -14.47
CA GLY A 527 -17.08 -12.70 -13.58
C GLY A 527 -15.72 -13.19 -13.09
N ALA A 528 -15.14 -12.47 -12.13
CA ALA A 528 -13.87 -12.82 -11.52
C ALA A 528 -13.89 -14.17 -10.77
N ASP A 529 -15.08 -14.69 -10.47
CA ASP A 529 -15.29 -15.99 -9.80
C ASP A 529 -14.74 -17.17 -10.61
N ALA A 530 -14.70 -17.05 -11.94
CA ALA A 530 -14.10 -18.06 -12.84
C ALA A 530 -12.62 -18.35 -12.53
N TRP A 531 -11.90 -17.39 -11.95
CA TRP A 531 -10.52 -17.60 -11.54
C TRP A 531 -10.42 -18.44 -10.28
N PHE A 532 -11.39 -18.36 -9.38
CA PHE A 532 -11.36 -19.04 -8.09
C PHE A 532 -12.09 -20.40 -8.11
N GLU A 533 -12.64 -20.79 -9.26
CA GLU A 533 -13.26 -22.11 -9.44
C GLU A 533 -12.26 -23.26 -9.25
N LYS A 534 -12.75 -24.37 -8.71
CA LYS A 534 -11.96 -25.60 -8.60
C LYS A 534 -11.54 -26.08 -9.99
N GLY A 535 -10.22 -26.18 -10.21
CA GLY A 535 -9.65 -26.59 -11.50
C GLY A 535 -9.39 -25.45 -12.49
N ALA A 536 -9.53 -24.18 -12.07
CA ALA A 536 -9.24 -23.01 -12.90
C ALA A 536 -7.83 -23.04 -13.50
N GLN A 537 -6.81 -23.37 -12.71
CA GLN A 537 -5.43 -23.49 -13.21
C GLN A 537 -5.31 -24.44 -14.40
N GLN A 538 -5.85 -25.66 -14.26
CA GLN A 538 -5.85 -26.65 -15.34
C GLN A 538 -6.67 -26.14 -16.53
N ARG A 539 -7.86 -25.57 -16.29
CA ARG A 539 -8.73 -25.01 -17.33
C ARG A 539 -8.02 -23.96 -18.19
N PHE A 540 -7.31 -23.02 -17.57
CA PHE A 540 -6.65 -21.93 -18.29
C PHE A 540 -5.34 -22.36 -18.97
N LEU A 541 -4.54 -23.22 -18.33
CA LEU A 541 -3.23 -23.63 -18.82
C LEU A 541 -3.26 -24.83 -19.79
N LYS A 542 -4.38 -25.53 -19.91
CA LYS A 542 -4.53 -26.71 -20.77
C LYS A 542 -4.03 -26.44 -22.19
N ASP A 543 -3.15 -27.29 -22.70
CA ASP A 543 -2.54 -27.22 -24.04
C ASP A 543 -1.66 -25.97 -24.27
N LEU A 544 -1.45 -25.11 -23.28
CA LEU A 544 -0.60 -23.92 -23.38
C LEU A 544 0.81 -24.17 -22.85
N VAL A 545 0.94 -24.91 -21.76
CA VAL A 545 2.22 -25.28 -21.11
C VAL A 545 2.41 -26.81 -21.13
N ALA A 546 3.63 -27.29 -20.85
CA ALA A 546 3.94 -28.72 -20.85
C ALA A 546 3.19 -29.47 -19.73
N ASP A 547 3.31 -28.99 -18.49
CA ASP A 547 2.52 -29.47 -17.35
C ASP A 547 1.95 -28.29 -16.57
N PRO A 548 0.61 -28.13 -16.48
CA PRO A 548 -0.02 -27.13 -15.63
C PRO A 548 0.38 -27.22 -14.15
N ALA A 549 0.83 -28.37 -13.65
CA ALA A 549 1.24 -28.56 -12.26
C ALA A 549 2.55 -27.84 -11.90
N ASP A 550 3.40 -27.52 -12.88
CA ASP A 550 4.65 -26.75 -12.68
C ASP A 550 4.40 -25.27 -12.39
N TRP A 551 3.16 -24.82 -12.61
CA TRP A 551 2.74 -23.44 -12.44
C TRP A 551 1.93 -23.28 -11.15
N GLU A 552 2.02 -22.11 -10.56
CA GLU A 552 1.22 -21.63 -9.45
C GLU A 552 0.28 -20.55 -9.98
N GLN A 553 -1.02 -20.78 -9.85
CA GLN A 553 -2.02 -19.75 -10.06
C GLN A 553 -1.96 -18.72 -8.93
N ILE A 554 -1.78 -17.45 -9.27
CA ILE A 554 -1.78 -16.39 -8.27
C ILE A 554 -3.22 -16.09 -7.85
N THR A 555 -3.47 -16.15 -6.54
CA THR A 555 -4.81 -15.96 -5.94
C THR A 555 -4.94 -14.63 -5.20
N ASP A 556 -3.87 -13.85 -5.12
CA ASP A 556 -3.94 -12.44 -4.70
C ASP A 556 -4.94 -11.67 -5.57
N ILE A 557 -5.63 -10.70 -4.98
CA ILE A 557 -6.45 -9.74 -5.71
C ILE A 557 -5.72 -8.42 -5.91
N LEU A 558 -6.18 -7.66 -6.88
CA LEU A 558 -5.75 -6.30 -7.15
C LEU A 558 -6.18 -5.35 -6.03
N ASP A 559 -5.40 -4.30 -5.84
CA ASP A 559 -5.81 -3.19 -4.99
C ASP A 559 -7.00 -2.45 -5.62
N VAL A 560 -7.88 -1.94 -4.76
CA VAL A 560 -9.08 -1.19 -5.19
C VAL A 560 -8.74 0.08 -5.96
N TRP A 561 -7.51 0.60 -5.80
CA TRP A 561 -7.04 1.75 -6.55
C TRP A 561 -6.74 1.41 -8.00
N PHE A 562 -6.36 0.17 -8.31
CA PHE A 562 -6.18 -0.34 -9.66
C PHE A 562 -7.55 -0.57 -10.33
N ASP A 563 -8.52 -1.12 -9.60
CA ASP A 563 -9.89 -1.29 -10.07
C ASP A 563 -10.51 0.05 -10.45
N SER A 564 -10.55 1.00 -9.52
CA SER A 564 -11.04 2.36 -9.76
C SER A 564 -10.17 3.13 -10.76
N GLY A 565 -8.85 2.90 -10.76
CA GLY A 565 -7.89 3.46 -11.70
C GLY A 565 -8.18 3.06 -13.15
N SER A 566 -8.71 1.84 -13.35
CA SER A 566 -9.07 1.27 -14.66
C SER A 566 -10.44 1.72 -15.18
N THR A 567 -11.18 2.56 -14.45
CA THR A 567 -12.55 2.97 -14.83
C THR A 567 -12.64 3.52 -16.24
N HIS A 568 -11.69 4.32 -16.71
CA HIS A 568 -11.71 4.85 -18.09
C HIS A 568 -11.74 3.72 -19.15
N ALA A 569 -11.08 2.59 -18.91
CA ALA A 569 -10.97 1.49 -19.85
C ALA A 569 -12.27 0.68 -19.97
N PHE A 570 -13.03 0.52 -18.88
CA PHE A 570 -14.31 -0.21 -18.91
C PHE A 570 -15.54 0.70 -18.97
N THR A 571 -15.35 2.02 -19.16
CA THR A 571 -16.44 2.98 -19.32
C THR A 571 -16.27 3.84 -20.57
N LEU A 572 -15.30 4.75 -20.59
CA LEU A 572 -15.04 5.67 -21.71
C LEU A 572 -14.68 4.92 -23.01
N GLU A 573 -14.07 3.74 -22.88
CA GLU A 573 -13.66 2.90 -24.01
C GLU A 573 -14.65 1.75 -24.31
N ASP A 574 -15.81 1.70 -23.64
CA ASP A 574 -16.85 0.67 -23.87
C ASP A 574 -18.13 1.27 -24.50
N PRO A 575 -18.14 1.53 -25.81
CA PRO A 575 -19.29 2.13 -26.49
C PRO A 575 -20.51 1.20 -26.55
N GLN A 576 -20.35 -0.09 -26.26
CA GLN A 576 -21.47 -1.03 -26.23
C GLN A 576 -22.26 -0.88 -24.93
N ALA A 577 -21.56 -0.78 -23.80
CA ALA A 577 -22.20 -0.57 -22.50
C ALA A 577 -22.60 0.91 -22.28
N PHE A 578 -21.82 1.85 -22.84
CA PHE A 578 -22.06 3.29 -22.71
C PHE A 578 -22.17 3.98 -24.08
N PRO A 579 -23.25 3.75 -24.85
CA PRO A 579 -23.41 4.33 -26.19
C PRO A 579 -23.30 5.86 -26.23
N GLN A 580 -23.68 6.56 -25.15
CA GLN A 580 -23.60 8.03 -25.07
C GLN A 580 -22.16 8.54 -25.03
N LEU A 581 -21.21 7.70 -24.62
CA LEU A 581 -19.78 7.98 -24.59
C LEU A 581 -19.06 7.51 -25.87
N ALA A 582 -19.79 6.92 -26.83
CA ALA A 582 -19.20 6.46 -28.07
C ALA A 582 -18.68 7.63 -28.94
N GLY A 583 -17.59 7.38 -29.66
CA GLY A 583 -17.04 8.32 -30.64
C GLY A 583 -16.34 9.55 -30.05
N VAL A 584 -16.01 9.53 -28.75
CA VAL A 584 -15.28 10.60 -28.08
C VAL A 584 -13.90 10.77 -28.70
N LYS A 585 -13.61 11.97 -29.19
CA LYS A 585 -12.31 12.36 -29.73
C LYS A 585 -11.81 13.59 -28.97
N ARG A 586 -10.90 13.35 -28.01
CA ARG A 586 -10.36 14.40 -27.14
C ARG A 586 -9.51 15.39 -27.92
N GLN A 587 -9.25 16.56 -27.34
CA GLN A 587 -8.39 17.58 -27.94
C GLN A 587 -6.97 17.04 -28.26
N LEU A 588 -6.41 16.22 -27.38
CA LEU A 588 -5.12 15.53 -27.60
C LEU A 588 -5.14 14.59 -28.82
N ASP A 589 -6.31 14.11 -29.23
CA ASP A 589 -6.51 13.25 -30.40
C ASP A 589 -6.83 14.06 -31.68
N GLY A 590 -6.78 15.39 -31.62
CA GLY A 590 -7.20 16.28 -32.70
C GLY A 590 -8.73 16.36 -32.86
N GLY A 591 -9.48 16.09 -31.79
CA GLY A 591 -10.91 16.32 -31.71
C GLY A 591 -11.28 17.58 -30.92
N ARG A 592 -12.54 17.67 -30.48
CA ARG A 592 -13.07 18.82 -29.73
C ARG A 592 -13.62 18.44 -28.36
N ASP A 593 -13.58 17.17 -28.01
CA ASP A 593 -14.20 16.66 -26.79
C ASP A 593 -13.24 16.80 -25.62
N ARG A 594 -13.80 16.81 -24.41
CA ARG A 594 -13.03 16.94 -23.16
C ARG A 594 -13.52 15.97 -22.10
N VAL A 595 -12.59 15.39 -21.37
CA VAL A 595 -12.85 14.54 -20.19
C VAL A 595 -12.36 15.26 -18.94
N MET A 596 -13.23 15.36 -17.95
CA MET A 596 -12.95 15.98 -16.66
C MET A 596 -13.12 14.98 -15.53
N TYR A 597 -12.18 15.00 -14.59
CA TYR A 597 -12.28 14.32 -13.30
C TYR A 597 -12.48 15.39 -12.21
N LEU A 598 -13.42 15.14 -11.28
CA LEU A 598 -13.77 16.09 -10.22
C LEU A 598 -13.92 15.36 -8.89
N GLU A 599 -13.00 15.57 -7.95
CA GLU A 599 -13.05 14.94 -6.62
C GLU A 599 -12.45 15.80 -5.50
N GLY A 600 -12.51 15.30 -4.27
CA GLY A 600 -11.87 15.91 -3.10
C GLY A 600 -10.34 15.85 -3.13
N SER A 601 -9.70 16.70 -2.32
CA SER A 601 -8.24 16.84 -2.26
C SER A 601 -7.47 15.56 -1.87
N ASP A 602 -8.11 14.64 -1.15
CA ASP A 602 -7.58 13.30 -0.85
C ASP A 602 -7.31 12.47 -2.11
N GLN A 603 -8.06 12.68 -3.19
CA GLN A 603 -7.94 11.87 -4.41
C GLN A 603 -6.66 12.12 -5.22
N HIS A 604 -5.86 13.14 -4.85
CA HIS A 604 -4.48 13.25 -5.36
C HIS A 604 -3.59 12.07 -4.95
N ARG A 605 -3.90 11.42 -3.82
CA ARG A 605 -3.23 10.18 -3.36
C ARG A 605 -4.04 8.92 -3.69
N GLY A 606 -5.26 9.09 -4.18
CA GLY A 606 -6.18 8.02 -4.54
C GLY A 606 -6.45 8.02 -6.04
N TRP A 607 -7.71 8.24 -6.41
CA TRP A 607 -8.22 7.99 -7.75
C TRP A 607 -7.56 8.80 -8.87
N PHE A 608 -7.23 10.08 -8.66
CA PHE A 608 -6.53 10.86 -9.69
C PHE A 608 -5.17 10.26 -10.02
N GLN A 609 -4.42 9.84 -8.99
CA GLN A 609 -3.12 9.24 -9.18
C GLN A 609 -3.25 7.85 -9.81
N SER A 610 -4.14 6.99 -9.30
CA SER A 610 -4.25 5.63 -9.82
C SER A 610 -4.75 5.60 -11.27
N SER A 611 -5.75 6.42 -11.63
CA SER A 611 -6.20 6.55 -13.01
C SER A 611 -5.11 7.12 -13.93
N LEU A 612 -4.32 8.10 -13.46
CA LEU A 612 -3.17 8.61 -14.21
C LEU A 612 -2.16 7.50 -14.48
N LEU A 613 -1.70 6.79 -13.44
CA LEU A 613 -0.69 5.75 -13.56
C LEU A 613 -1.19 4.57 -14.43
N GLN A 614 -2.43 4.14 -14.22
CA GLN A 614 -3.03 3.05 -14.96
C GLN A 614 -3.11 3.40 -16.46
N SER A 615 -3.62 4.58 -16.81
CA SER A 615 -3.71 5.03 -18.20
C SER A 615 -2.34 5.31 -18.81
N CYS A 616 -1.41 5.94 -18.08
CA CYS A 616 -0.05 6.18 -18.58
C CYS A 616 0.71 4.87 -18.82
N GLY A 617 0.52 3.84 -17.99
CA GLY A 617 1.19 2.56 -18.16
C GLY A 617 0.66 1.70 -19.30
N THR A 618 -0.56 1.97 -19.77
CA THR A 618 -1.23 1.15 -20.79
C THR A 618 -1.56 1.90 -22.08
N ARG A 619 -1.62 3.24 -22.05
CA ARG A 619 -1.89 4.14 -23.17
C ARG A 619 -0.89 5.30 -23.33
N GLY A 620 0.04 5.49 -22.39
CA GLY A 620 1.08 6.53 -22.46
C GLY A 620 0.62 7.97 -22.19
N ARG A 621 -0.61 8.18 -21.72
CA ARG A 621 -1.26 9.49 -21.49
C ARG A 621 -2.23 9.46 -20.32
N ALA A 622 -2.65 10.63 -19.83
CA ALA A 622 -3.70 10.74 -18.81
C ALA A 622 -5.10 10.39 -19.36
N PRO A 623 -6.01 9.84 -18.54
CA PRO A 623 -7.39 9.55 -18.95
C PRO A 623 -8.28 10.80 -18.93
N PHE A 624 -7.79 11.92 -18.38
CA PHE A 624 -8.48 13.20 -18.25
C PHE A 624 -7.75 14.32 -18.98
N ASP A 625 -8.48 15.36 -19.36
CA ASP A 625 -7.97 16.66 -19.84
C ASP A 625 -8.00 17.72 -18.74
N VAL A 626 -8.91 17.57 -17.77
CA VAL A 626 -9.12 18.50 -16.65
C VAL A 626 -9.25 17.75 -15.34
N VAL A 627 -8.55 18.22 -14.32
CA VAL A 627 -8.74 17.79 -12.93
C VAL A 627 -9.22 18.98 -12.11
N LEU A 628 -10.43 18.88 -11.56
CA LEU A 628 -10.93 19.82 -10.55
C LEU A 628 -10.88 19.19 -9.17
N THR A 629 -10.38 19.95 -8.22
CA THR A 629 -10.31 19.55 -6.83
C THR A 629 -11.10 20.48 -5.94
N HIS A 630 -11.93 19.92 -5.07
CA HIS A 630 -12.59 20.66 -3.99
C HIS A 630 -12.01 20.33 -2.61
N GLY A 631 -12.28 21.21 -1.64
CA GLY A 631 -11.92 21.04 -0.23
C GLY A 631 -12.79 20.03 0.52
N PHE A 632 -12.60 19.93 1.83
CA PHE A 632 -13.44 19.13 2.72
C PHE A 632 -14.44 20.01 3.46
N ILE A 633 -15.54 19.40 3.90
CA ILE A 633 -16.46 20.00 4.87
C ILE A 633 -15.88 19.78 6.26
N LEU A 634 -15.71 20.88 6.98
CA LEU A 634 -15.25 20.90 8.36
C LEU A 634 -16.44 20.99 9.32
N ASP A 635 -16.23 20.65 10.58
CA ASP A 635 -17.21 20.85 11.64
C ASP A 635 -17.51 22.34 11.88
N GLU A 636 -18.49 22.62 12.75
CA GLU A 636 -18.93 24.00 13.06
C GLU A 636 -17.81 24.89 13.59
N LYS A 637 -16.76 24.30 14.17
CA LYS A 637 -15.60 25.01 14.71
C LYS A 637 -14.50 25.21 13.68
N GLY A 638 -14.57 24.53 12.53
CA GLY A 638 -13.54 24.54 11.51
C GLY A 638 -12.27 23.79 11.91
N GLU A 639 -12.32 22.98 12.97
CA GLU A 639 -11.15 22.32 13.56
C GLU A 639 -10.94 20.92 12.97
N GLU A 640 -12.03 20.22 12.67
CA GLU A 640 -11.96 18.84 12.20
C GLU A 640 -12.77 18.57 10.93
N LYS A 641 -12.26 17.66 10.09
CA LYS A 641 -13.00 17.12 8.95
C LYS A 641 -14.19 16.29 9.44
N MET A 642 -15.37 16.51 8.84
CA MET A 642 -16.52 15.63 9.07
C MET A 642 -16.29 14.25 8.41
N SER A 643 -16.31 13.17 9.20
CA SER A 643 -16.24 11.79 8.69
C SER A 643 -17.04 10.78 9.53
N LYS A 644 -17.64 9.78 8.87
CA LYS A 644 -18.51 8.80 9.55
C LYS A 644 -17.80 8.09 10.72
N SER A 645 -16.52 7.78 10.53
CA SER A 645 -15.67 7.15 11.56
C SER A 645 -15.53 7.97 12.85
N ARG A 646 -15.69 9.29 12.77
CA ARG A 646 -15.61 10.21 13.93
C ARG A 646 -16.96 10.50 14.56
N GLY A 647 -18.07 10.06 13.94
CA GLY A 647 -19.43 10.35 14.42
C GLY A 647 -19.84 11.82 14.32
N ASN A 648 -19.05 12.68 13.67
CA ASN A 648 -19.29 14.12 13.55
C ASN A 648 -19.90 14.55 12.20
N THR A 649 -20.58 13.63 11.49
CA THR A 649 -21.16 13.93 10.17
C THR A 649 -22.63 14.27 10.26
N LEU A 650 -23.07 15.20 9.41
CA LEU A 650 -24.48 15.42 9.14
C LEU A 650 -24.99 14.49 8.04
N SER A 651 -26.23 14.00 8.18
CA SER A 651 -26.93 13.27 7.13
C SER A 651 -27.51 14.26 6.11
N PRO A 652 -27.17 14.12 4.81
CA PRO A 652 -27.81 14.91 3.75
C PRO A 652 -29.33 14.72 3.72
N GLN A 653 -29.82 13.53 4.05
CA GLN A 653 -31.24 13.18 4.03
C GLN A 653 -32.00 13.97 5.09
N GLU A 654 -31.47 14.04 6.32
CA GLU A 654 -32.06 14.82 7.42
C GLU A 654 -32.09 16.32 7.08
N LEU A 655 -31.01 16.85 6.50
CA LEU A 655 -30.95 18.25 6.04
C LEU A 655 -31.95 18.54 4.92
N MET A 656 -32.10 17.63 3.96
CA MET A 656 -33.07 17.79 2.87
C MET A 656 -34.53 17.65 3.32
N GLN A 657 -34.80 16.92 4.41
CA GLN A 657 -36.13 16.83 4.99
C GLN A 657 -36.56 18.13 5.66
N THR A 658 -35.60 18.83 6.28
CA THR A 658 -35.84 20.08 7.02
C THR A 658 -35.80 21.31 6.12
N SER A 659 -34.79 21.41 5.25
CA SER A 659 -34.51 22.62 4.45
C SER A 659 -34.72 22.44 2.95
N GLY A 660 -34.75 21.20 2.45
CA GLY A 660 -34.79 20.91 1.01
C GLY A 660 -33.41 20.77 0.36
N ALA A 661 -33.38 20.09 -0.78
CA ALA A 661 -32.17 19.88 -1.58
C ALA A 661 -31.64 21.19 -2.17
N ASP A 662 -32.49 22.12 -2.61
CA ASP A 662 -32.01 23.36 -3.21
C ASP A 662 -31.26 24.25 -2.21
N ILE A 663 -31.69 24.28 -0.94
CA ILE A 663 -30.98 25.00 0.12
C ILE A 663 -29.63 24.33 0.41
N LEU A 664 -29.60 23.00 0.49
CA LEU A 664 -28.36 22.24 0.69
C LEU A 664 -27.37 22.43 -0.47
N ARG A 665 -27.86 22.66 -1.69
CA ARG A 665 -27.03 22.88 -2.89
C ARG A 665 -26.48 24.30 -3.00
N LEU A 666 -27.22 25.26 -2.45
CA LEU A 666 -26.84 26.66 -2.45
C LEU A 666 -25.73 26.93 -1.42
N TRP A 667 -25.81 26.24 -0.28
CA TRP A 667 -24.74 26.15 0.71
C TRP A 667 -23.56 25.34 0.16
#